data_AF-A0A1F9DQ12-F1
#
_entry.id   AF-A0A1F9DQ12-F1
#
_cell.length_a   1.000
_cell.length_b   1.000
_cell.length_c   1.000
_cell.angle_alpha   90.00
_cell.angle_beta   90.00
_cell.angle_gamma   90.00
#
_symmetry.space_group_name_H-M   'P 1'
#
loop_
_entity.id
_entity.type
_entity.pdbx_description
1 polymer ?
#
loop_
_entity_poly.entity_id
_entity_poly.type
_entity_poly.pdbx_seq_one_letter_code
_entity_poly.pdbx_strand_id
1 'polypeptide(L)'
;MKPKVIFQPSGRRGSVEKGKTLKEASVLLGVDIEGICGEIAVCGKCKVRIEQGFFQKYGIESSREHLSPMGPTERKFFSLKQESGGYRLACQAKILGDLIVFVPEESRMGKQVIRKAAREINIELKPAVKKYYVEIKKATLADTLADWERLETELEKSLGLKNLTIDYQALISLQEAVRQGDWKITVSVWQNREVIKVEPGLVKKAYGLAVDVGTTTLAGYLCDLTDGKLVATASMMNPQVIYGEDVMSRISYTMTNQKGLEHMNTAIIDGLNGIIEEASTIAKIKRTDILDMTVVGNTCMHHLFLNIDPKNIGQAPFPPALHHSLDIKARDWGLKIAPEAEPVEIGGCPACQVACPAGISGQDFLYFIAQGKFDEALEEVRRAMPFPGVCGRVCTHPCEPECERGKVDEALSIRALHRFVADHELRKGRTKATPVEKTKEGKVAIIGSGPAGLTCAYELVRRGYPVTVFEADPKAGGMLRYGIPVYRRPREVLDNEISYIEELGVDIKTNHPVNCLKEVFAQGYKAIFLATGAWMSEKLNIPNEDTNGVIHALDFLKTINSGDTVQVGKRVAVVGGGNAAVDAARVAKRLGAEEVLIVYRRSRDEMPAIKTEIDEAEREGVQFHFLAAPVKVITNNGRFTGIQCFHMELGEPDESGRRAPIPLKGSDFEINADQLIIAIGQRTDQKAFVEELRYSNSGTLSVDPITLKTNMEGVFAGGDVVLGASDVISAMGAGQEAATSIELYLEGVDLVKGRPAKLKKVKEVPLEGVGKETRKDLPPLKPEKRIGFAEVNLGFADQFELAIAESKRCLNCGSYAEKEAPETGAGRDIGIKIAPGAYTHVLPIEAGFVGADNVGVLIAEAPYFQDSIELIIDIGTNGELILGNRHKLISSSCATGPAFEGAQIRYGMRAAPGAIEKIVIDPETKEVRFKVIDKEGWNTEMAEVGAKGICGSGIIDVLPQLFLAGIIDRTGRFKKDLKTPRFRVNNGEPEFVLAWANETSIGADIVICQSDVRATQLAKGAMYAGAKIMMRHLGVEKVDKVILAGAFGSYIDKVSAALLGLFPDCELANIYSVGNAAGDGSRIALLNVDKRKEAEMFARQVDYLELTLEPGFEKTFSEAMWIPHMKDKFPHIQHLLDAIPKS
;
A
#
# COMPACT_ATOMS: atom_id res chain seq x y z
N MET A 1 7.32 23.49 -31.33
CA MET A 1 6.15 24.06 -30.62
C MET A 1 6.58 24.62 -29.28
N LYS A 2 5.95 25.71 -28.82
CA LYS A 2 6.15 26.26 -27.46
C LYS A 2 5.43 25.36 -26.44
N PRO A 3 6.11 24.84 -25.40
CA PRO A 3 5.46 24.06 -24.36
C PRO A 3 4.29 24.77 -23.69
N LYS A 4 3.24 24.03 -23.37
CA LYS A 4 2.09 24.50 -22.61
C LYS A 4 2.32 24.23 -21.12
N VAL A 5 2.30 25.28 -20.31
CA VAL A 5 2.47 25.18 -18.86
C VAL A 5 1.17 25.59 -18.20
N ILE A 6 0.69 24.77 -17.27
CA ILE A 6 -0.51 25.03 -16.46
C ILE A 6 -0.11 25.02 -14.99
N PHE A 7 -0.36 26.12 -14.30
CA PHE A 7 -0.17 26.23 -12.86
C PHE A 7 -1.46 25.90 -12.12
N GLN A 8 -1.36 24.93 -11.22
CA GLN A 8 -2.42 24.58 -10.29
C GLN A 8 -2.03 25.06 -8.89
N PRO A 9 -2.98 25.59 -8.10
CA PRO A 9 -4.41 25.61 -8.38
C PRO A 9 -4.94 26.93 -8.99
N SER A 10 -4.06 27.84 -9.41
CA SER A 10 -4.49 29.12 -9.97
C SER A 10 -5.23 28.97 -11.31
N GLY A 11 -5.16 27.80 -11.95
CA GLY A 11 -5.77 27.50 -13.26
C GLY A 11 -5.10 28.25 -14.42
N ARG A 12 -4.06 29.06 -14.14
CA ARG A 12 -3.42 29.91 -15.14
C ARG A 12 -2.56 29.07 -16.07
N ARG A 13 -2.70 29.33 -17.36
CA ARG A 13 -2.12 28.50 -18.42
C ARG A 13 -1.70 29.31 -19.63
N GLY A 14 -0.67 28.85 -20.32
CA GLY A 14 -0.25 29.44 -21.59
C GLY A 14 0.97 28.73 -22.19
N SER A 15 1.30 29.11 -23.42
CA SER A 15 2.48 28.59 -24.11
C SER A 15 3.72 29.42 -23.75
N VAL A 16 4.75 28.75 -23.22
CA VAL A 16 6.00 29.36 -22.76
C VAL A 16 7.14 28.91 -23.66
N GLU A 17 8.18 29.72 -23.81
CA GLU A 17 9.37 29.34 -24.58
C GLU A 17 10.20 28.29 -23.85
N LYS A 18 10.71 27.30 -24.60
CA LYS A 18 11.67 26.30 -24.09
C LYS A 18 12.88 27.00 -23.48
N GLY A 19 13.32 26.51 -22.33
CA GLY A 19 14.49 27.02 -21.61
C GLY A 19 14.20 28.09 -20.56
N LYS A 20 13.00 28.70 -20.55
CA LYS A 20 12.57 29.58 -19.45
C LYS A 20 12.38 28.78 -18.17
N THR A 21 12.62 29.42 -17.03
CA THR A 21 12.36 28.81 -15.72
C THR A 21 10.86 28.77 -15.42
N LEU A 22 10.45 27.86 -14.53
CA LEU A 22 9.09 27.85 -14.01
C LEU A 22 8.74 29.17 -13.29
N LYS A 23 9.72 29.87 -12.71
CA LYS A 23 9.51 31.18 -12.09
C LYS A 23 9.22 32.26 -13.14
N GLU A 24 9.98 32.32 -14.23
CA GLU A 24 9.70 33.23 -15.34
C GLU A 24 8.34 32.93 -15.99
N ALA A 25 8.00 31.65 -16.16
CA ALA A 25 6.69 31.22 -16.62
C ALA A 25 5.57 31.66 -15.68
N SER A 26 5.80 31.60 -14.36
CA SER A 26 4.83 32.07 -13.38
C SER A 26 4.54 33.56 -13.53
N VAL A 27 5.57 34.40 -13.70
CA VAL A 27 5.39 35.86 -13.89
C VAL A 27 4.63 36.15 -15.19
N LEU A 28 5.02 35.49 -16.29
CA LEU A 28 4.38 35.68 -17.60
C LEU A 28 2.90 35.30 -17.60
N LEU A 29 2.54 34.27 -16.83
CA LEU A 29 1.16 33.83 -16.68
C LEU A 29 0.46 34.52 -15.49
N GLY A 30 1.16 35.37 -14.73
CA GLY A 30 0.66 36.08 -13.54
C GLY A 30 0.30 35.18 -12.37
N VAL A 31 1.14 34.18 -12.09
CA VAL A 31 1.05 33.28 -10.94
C VAL A 31 2.09 33.71 -9.90
N ASP A 32 1.61 34.00 -8.69
CA ASP A 32 2.44 34.48 -7.60
C ASP A 32 3.16 33.33 -6.88
N ILE A 33 4.42 33.10 -7.24
CA ILE A 33 5.34 32.20 -6.53
C ILE A 33 6.33 33.02 -5.70
N GLU A 34 6.50 32.75 -4.41
CA GLU A 34 7.39 33.51 -3.53
C GLU A 34 8.87 33.38 -3.96
N GLY A 35 9.54 34.53 -4.19
CA GLY A 35 10.86 34.58 -4.83
C GLY A 35 11.83 35.59 -4.20
N ILE A 36 12.03 35.52 -2.89
CA ILE A 36 12.71 36.56 -2.09
C ILE A 36 14.21 36.70 -2.36
N CYS A 37 14.85 35.67 -2.94
CA CYS A 37 16.29 35.65 -3.17
C CYS A 37 16.75 36.07 -4.57
N GLY A 38 15.87 36.60 -5.43
CA GLY A 38 16.26 36.98 -6.80
C GLY A 38 16.76 35.79 -7.64
N GLU A 39 16.11 34.62 -7.52
CA GLU A 39 16.36 33.43 -8.35
C GLU A 39 17.72 32.71 -8.20
N ILE A 40 18.56 33.11 -7.22
CA ILE A 40 19.86 32.47 -6.95
C ILE A 40 19.80 31.20 -6.06
N ALA A 41 18.59 30.69 -5.77
CA ALA A 41 18.34 29.44 -5.03
C ALA A 41 18.97 29.35 -3.62
N VAL A 42 18.84 30.40 -2.79
CA VAL A 42 19.31 30.40 -1.39
C VAL A 42 18.19 30.34 -0.34
N CYS A 43 16.95 30.70 -0.69
CA CYS A 43 15.85 30.76 0.28
C CYS A 43 14.95 29.51 0.33
N GLY A 44 14.93 28.71 -0.75
CA GLY A 44 14.06 27.53 -0.85
C GLY A 44 12.54 27.82 -0.84
N LYS A 45 12.11 29.07 -1.06
CA LYS A 45 10.70 29.50 -0.95
C LYS A 45 9.84 29.21 -2.19
N CYS A 46 10.46 29.11 -3.37
CA CYS A 46 9.78 28.92 -4.65
C CYS A 46 9.54 27.44 -5.00
N LYS A 47 9.17 26.62 -4.01
CA LYS A 47 8.95 25.19 -4.24
C LYS A 47 7.72 24.99 -5.12
N VAL A 48 7.81 24.06 -6.05
CA VAL A 48 6.71 23.61 -6.91
C VAL A 48 6.81 22.10 -7.05
N ARG A 49 5.70 21.43 -7.35
CA ARG A 49 5.66 19.98 -7.60
C ARG A 49 5.18 19.72 -9.01
N ILE A 50 5.81 18.78 -9.70
CA ILE A 50 5.45 18.40 -11.06
C ILE A 50 4.57 17.18 -11.03
N GLU A 51 3.35 17.34 -11.53
CA GLU A 51 2.40 16.25 -11.68
C GLU A 51 2.68 15.51 -12.98
N GLN A 52 2.65 14.18 -12.91
CA GLN A 52 2.93 13.32 -14.05
C GLN A 52 1.65 12.64 -14.54
N GLY A 53 1.56 12.41 -15.84
CA GLY A 53 0.47 11.68 -16.47
C GLY A 53 -0.19 12.44 -17.62
N PHE A 54 -1.23 11.81 -18.17
CA PHE A 54 -2.01 12.38 -19.27
C PHE A 54 -3.22 13.15 -18.76
N PHE A 55 -3.30 14.44 -19.11
CA PHE A 55 -4.37 15.34 -18.68
C PHE A 55 -5.26 15.69 -19.88
N GLN A 56 -6.28 14.85 -20.12
CA GLN A 56 -7.16 14.92 -21.30
C GLN A 56 -7.80 16.30 -21.50
N LYS A 57 -8.26 16.96 -20.42
CA LYS A 57 -8.86 18.31 -20.46
C LYS A 57 -7.96 19.34 -21.14
N TYR A 58 -6.65 19.23 -20.97
CA TYR A 58 -5.68 20.16 -21.52
C TYR A 58 -5.02 19.67 -22.81
N GLY A 59 -5.19 18.38 -23.12
CA GLY A 59 -4.57 17.70 -24.24
C GLY A 59 -3.05 17.60 -24.12
N ILE A 60 -2.53 17.44 -22.90
CA ILE A 60 -1.08 17.37 -22.67
C ILE A 60 -0.67 16.15 -21.84
N GLU A 61 0.55 15.71 -22.07
CA GLU A 61 1.26 14.75 -21.24
C GLU A 61 2.30 15.52 -20.42
N SER A 62 2.18 15.45 -19.10
CA SER A 62 3.12 16.11 -18.18
C SER A 62 4.08 15.07 -17.63
N SER A 63 5.38 15.38 -17.68
CA SER A 63 6.45 14.50 -17.20
C SER A 63 7.52 15.32 -16.48
N ARG A 64 8.20 14.72 -15.50
CA ARG A 64 9.37 15.37 -14.87
C ARG A 64 10.53 15.53 -15.83
N GLU A 65 10.59 14.71 -16.88
CA GLU A 65 11.56 14.82 -17.97
C GLU A 65 11.31 16.04 -18.85
N HIS A 66 10.13 16.66 -18.76
CA HIS A 66 9.83 17.94 -19.39
C HIS A 66 10.45 19.14 -18.64
N LEU A 67 11.30 18.89 -17.65
CA LEU A 67 12.15 19.88 -17.02
C LEU A 67 13.64 19.55 -17.17
N SER A 68 14.50 20.56 -17.03
CA SER A 68 15.94 20.33 -16.86
C SER A 68 16.23 19.45 -15.65
N PRO A 69 17.31 18.64 -15.67
CA PRO A 69 17.75 17.85 -14.51
C PRO A 69 17.92 18.70 -13.26
N MET A 70 17.72 18.10 -12.08
CA MET A 70 17.90 18.78 -10.80
C MET A 70 19.38 19.04 -10.55
N GLY A 71 19.75 20.30 -10.35
CA GLY A 71 21.13 20.71 -10.06
C GLY A 71 21.53 20.54 -8.59
N PRO A 72 22.84 20.56 -8.27
CA PRO A 72 23.34 20.43 -6.90
C PRO A 72 22.97 21.59 -5.97
N THR A 73 22.65 22.77 -6.53
CA THR A 73 22.10 23.92 -5.79
C THR A 73 20.65 23.70 -5.39
N GLU A 74 19.86 23.08 -6.26
CA GLU A 74 18.44 22.77 -6.05
C GLU A 74 18.24 21.60 -5.07
N ARG A 75 19.05 20.53 -5.19
CA ARG A 75 18.90 19.28 -4.42
C ARG A 75 19.02 19.46 -2.91
N LYS A 76 19.74 20.48 -2.44
CA LYS A 76 19.95 20.75 -1.00
C LYS A 76 18.67 21.11 -0.24
N PHE A 77 17.61 21.53 -0.94
CA PHE A 77 16.35 21.98 -0.34
C PHE A 77 15.30 20.89 -0.21
N PHE A 78 15.58 19.67 -0.68
CA PHE A 78 14.63 18.57 -0.75
C PHE A 78 15.20 17.31 -0.10
N SER A 79 14.38 16.62 0.69
CA SER A 79 14.68 15.24 1.10
C SER A 79 14.53 14.28 -0.09
N LEU A 80 15.08 13.05 0.02
CA LEU A 80 14.86 12.00 -0.97
C LEU A 80 13.37 11.74 -1.26
N LYS A 81 12.50 11.91 -0.26
CA LYS A 81 11.03 11.82 -0.41
C LYS A 81 10.44 12.98 -1.22
N GLN A 82 10.96 14.20 -1.06
CA GLN A 82 10.50 15.36 -1.83
C GLN A 82 11.03 15.33 -3.26
N GLU A 83 12.27 14.89 -3.49
CA GLU A 83 12.83 14.72 -4.83
C GLU A 83 12.05 13.64 -5.62
N SER A 84 11.83 12.47 -5.01
CA SER A 84 10.96 11.42 -5.58
C SER A 84 9.49 11.84 -5.69
N GLY A 85 9.04 12.79 -4.87
CA GLY A 85 7.73 13.42 -4.95
C GLY A 85 7.58 14.45 -6.08
N GLY A 86 8.64 14.76 -6.83
CA GLY A 86 8.59 15.66 -7.98
C GLY A 86 8.69 17.14 -7.61
N TYR A 87 9.15 17.43 -6.39
CA TYR A 87 9.38 18.80 -5.96
C TYR A 87 10.62 19.39 -6.66
N ARG A 88 10.49 20.64 -7.08
CA ARG A 88 11.50 21.43 -7.79
C ARG A 88 11.50 22.86 -7.23
N LEU A 89 12.60 23.58 -7.38
CA LEU A 89 12.62 25.03 -7.20
C LEU A 89 12.26 25.69 -8.52
N ALA A 90 11.18 26.48 -8.53
CA ALA A 90 10.67 27.11 -9.74
C ALA A 90 11.72 28.00 -10.44
N CYS A 91 12.63 28.62 -9.67
CA CYS A 91 13.68 29.46 -10.21
C CYS A 91 14.87 28.70 -10.82
N GLN A 92 14.94 27.37 -10.67
CA GLN A 92 16.03 26.54 -11.21
C GLN A 92 15.54 25.57 -12.28
N ALA A 93 14.29 25.14 -12.21
CA ALA A 93 13.67 24.22 -13.14
C ALA A 93 13.35 24.91 -14.49
N LYS A 94 14.07 24.54 -15.57
CA LYS A 94 13.83 25.04 -16.93
C LYS A 94 12.88 24.15 -17.71
N ILE A 95 11.95 24.75 -18.44
CA ILE A 95 10.89 24.07 -19.19
C ILE A 95 11.41 23.48 -20.51
N LEU A 96 11.22 22.18 -20.70
CA LEU A 96 11.59 21.41 -21.90
C LEU A 96 10.40 20.73 -22.58
N GLY A 97 9.22 20.70 -21.96
CA GLY A 97 8.01 20.10 -22.52
C GLY A 97 6.76 20.56 -21.76
N ASP A 98 5.61 20.00 -22.11
CA ASP A 98 4.33 20.39 -21.51
C ASP A 98 4.27 19.97 -20.03
N LEU A 99 3.72 20.82 -19.16
CA LEU A 99 3.80 20.63 -17.72
C LEU A 99 2.51 21.05 -17.00
N ILE A 100 2.10 20.21 -16.06
CA ILE A 100 1.22 20.56 -14.94
C ILE A 100 2.09 20.82 -13.72
N VAL A 101 2.04 22.05 -13.21
CA VAL A 101 2.87 22.51 -12.10
C VAL A 101 1.97 22.85 -10.92
N PHE A 102 2.07 22.08 -9.85
CA PHE A 102 1.42 22.40 -8.59
C PHE A 102 2.29 23.39 -7.79
N VAL A 103 1.69 24.50 -7.38
CA VAL A 103 2.32 25.48 -6.49
C VAL A 103 1.78 25.25 -5.07
N PRO A 104 2.56 24.68 -4.14
CA PRO A 104 2.18 24.53 -2.74
C PRO A 104 1.82 25.88 -2.10
N GLU A 105 0.92 25.85 -1.11
CA GLU A 105 0.47 27.08 -0.43
C GLU A 105 1.62 27.85 0.22
N GLU A 106 2.58 27.13 0.81
CA GLU A 106 3.81 27.70 1.39
C GLU A 106 4.68 28.48 0.40
N SER A 107 4.46 28.27 -0.91
CA SER A 107 5.18 28.94 -1.99
C SER A 107 4.35 30.00 -2.71
N ARG A 108 3.10 30.25 -2.31
CA ARG A 108 2.24 31.29 -2.88
C ARG A 108 2.42 32.60 -2.11
N MET A 109 2.48 33.73 -2.83
CA MET A 109 2.49 35.04 -2.16
C MET A 109 1.06 35.40 -1.73
N GLY A 110 0.81 35.30 -0.43
CA GLY A 110 -0.49 35.54 0.19
C GLY A 110 -1.22 34.24 0.51
N LYS A 111 -1.45 33.98 1.80
CA LYS A 111 -2.36 32.92 2.24
C LYS A 111 -3.75 33.26 1.70
N GLN A 112 -4.32 32.39 0.87
CA GLN A 112 -5.73 32.49 0.53
C GLN A 112 -6.53 32.16 1.78
N VAL A 113 -6.93 33.18 2.54
CA VAL A 113 -7.81 33.01 3.68
C VAL A 113 -9.20 32.73 3.14
N ILE A 114 -9.54 31.45 2.97
CA ILE A 114 -10.90 31.02 2.66
C ILE A 114 -11.70 31.17 3.96
N ARG A 115 -12.42 32.28 4.13
CA ARG A 115 -13.30 32.45 5.30
C ARG A 115 -14.67 31.85 5.00
N LYS A 116 -14.85 30.57 5.32
CA LYS A 116 -16.18 29.96 5.44
C LYS A 116 -16.66 30.05 6.90
N ALA A 117 -17.09 31.23 7.34
CA ALA A 117 -17.64 31.38 8.69
C ALA A 117 -18.93 30.56 8.82
N ALA A 118 -19.03 29.73 9.87
CA ALA A 118 -20.23 28.95 10.12
C ALA A 118 -21.33 29.84 10.73
N ARG A 119 -22.59 29.51 10.45
CA ARG A 119 -23.73 30.21 11.04
C ARG A 119 -23.92 29.79 12.50
N GLU A 120 -24.34 30.73 13.35
CA GLU A 120 -24.89 30.40 14.66
C GLU A 120 -26.28 29.78 14.47
N ILE A 121 -26.37 28.48 14.72
CA ILE A 121 -27.60 27.68 14.63
C ILE A 121 -27.82 27.05 15.99
N ASN A 122 -29.05 27.10 16.49
CA ASN A 122 -29.41 26.41 17.72
C ASN A 122 -29.70 24.93 17.41
N ILE A 123 -28.88 24.03 17.94
CA ILE A 123 -28.94 22.60 17.64
C ILE A 123 -29.24 21.83 18.94
N GLU A 124 -30.29 21.02 18.93
CA GLU A 124 -30.56 20.09 20.04
C GLU A 124 -29.43 19.05 20.12
N LEU A 125 -28.79 18.93 21.29
CA LEU A 125 -27.61 18.09 21.47
C LEU A 125 -27.99 16.64 21.77
N LYS A 126 -27.78 15.78 20.77
CA LYS A 126 -27.84 14.31 20.87
C LYS A 126 -26.65 13.72 20.10
N PRO A 127 -25.40 13.98 20.53
CA PRO A 127 -24.22 13.52 19.82
C PRO A 127 -24.13 11.98 19.83
N ALA A 128 -23.49 11.41 18.82
CA ALA A 128 -23.32 9.96 18.73
C ALA A 128 -22.40 9.42 19.83
N VAL A 129 -21.44 10.23 20.29
CA VAL A 129 -20.50 9.85 21.35
C VAL A 129 -20.87 10.54 22.65
N LYS A 130 -20.93 9.75 23.73
CA LYS A 130 -21.13 10.23 25.11
C LYS A 130 -19.97 9.79 25.99
N LYS A 131 -19.57 10.66 26.91
CA LYS A 131 -18.55 10.34 27.92
C LYS A 131 -19.21 9.97 29.25
N TYR A 132 -18.71 8.91 29.86
CA TYR A 132 -19.17 8.42 31.15
C TYR A 132 -17.99 8.28 32.09
N TYR A 133 -18.06 8.96 33.23
CA TYR A 133 -17.10 8.78 34.30
C TYR A 133 -17.59 7.66 35.23
N VAL A 134 -16.72 6.68 35.47
CA VAL A 134 -17.06 5.49 36.26
C VAL A 134 -15.93 5.15 37.22
N GLU A 135 -16.33 4.66 38.40
CA GLU A 135 -15.42 4.12 39.41
C GLU A 135 -15.59 2.60 39.44
N ILE A 136 -14.57 1.90 38.97
CA ILE A 136 -14.58 0.44 38.85
C ILE A 136 -14.19 -0.19 40.19
N LYS A 137 -14.84 -1.30 40.54
CA LYS A 137 -14.46 -2.07 41.72
C LYS A 137 -13.04 -2.63 41.58
N LYS A 138 -12.17 -2.23 42.50
CA LYS A 138 -10.78 -2.68 42.61
C LYS A 138 -10.65 -4.21 42.63
N ALA A 139 -9.78 -4.75 41.79
CA ALA A 139 -9.44 -6.16 41.77
C ALA A 139 -8.74 -6.57 43.07
N THR A 140 -9.05 -7.79 43.54
CA THR A 140 -8.47 -8.37 44.76
C THR A 140 -8.16 -9.84 44.52
N LEU A 141 -7.44 -10.49 45.42
CA LEU A 141 -7.21 -11.94 45.30
C LEU A 141 -8.52 -12.76 45.36
N ALA A 142 -9.58 -12.23 45.98
CA ALA A 142 -10.89 -12.87 46.05
C ALA A 142 -11.81 -12.55 44.85
N ASP A 143 -11.42 -11.58 44.02
CA ASP A 143 -12.20 -11.12 42.87
C ASP A 143 -11.22 -10.91 41.71
N THR A 144 -11.08 -11.94 40.88
CA THR A 144 -10.11 -12.04 39.78
C THR A 144 -10.72 -11.71 38.41
N LEU A 145 -11.92 -11.12 38.38
CA LEU A 145 -12.58 -10.69 37.14
C LEU A 145 -11.68 -9.73 36.35
N ALA A 146 -11.64 -9.87 35.02
CA ALA A 146 -10.87 -9.02 34.13
C ALA A 146 -11.48 -7.61 34.01
N ASP A 147 -10.66 -6.63 33.61
CA ASP A 147 -11.05 -5.22 33.69
C ASP A 147 -12.15 -4.84 32.72
N TRP A 148 -12.28 -5.55 31.59
CA TRP A 148 -13.37 -5.33 30.64
C TRP A 148 -14.71 -5.71 31.26
N GLU A 149 -14.84 -6.92 31.79
CA GLU A 149 -16.07 -7.41 32.42
C GLU A 149 -16.42 -6.61 33.67
N ARG A 150 -15.41 -6.13 34.43
CA ARG A 150 -15.63 -5.18 35.54
C ARG A 150 -16.22 -3.87 35.06
N LEU A 151 -15.65 -3.30 34.00
CA LEU A 151 -16.12 -2.06 33.41
C LEU A 151 -17.54 -2.23 32.84
N GLU A 152 -17.78 -3.29 32.07
CA GLU A 152 -19.08 -3.61 31.49
C GLU A 152 -20.14 -3.75 32.58
N THR A 153 -19.86 -4.51 33.64
CA THR A 153 -20.78 -4.67 34.78
C THR A 153 -21.09 -3.33 35.44
N GLU A 154 -20.09 -2.46 35.62
CA GLU A 154 -20.31 -1.15 36.25
C GLU A 154 -21.08 -0.21 35.33
N LEU A 155 -20.83 -0.23 34.01
CA LEU A 155 -21.59 0.55 33.03
C LEU A 155 -23.06 0.11 32.95
N GLU A 156 -23.32 -1.20 32.98
CA GLU A 156 -24.70 -1.71 33.04
C GLU A 156 -25.39 -1.29 34.33
N LYS A 157 -24.72 -1.47 35.47
CA LYS A 157 -25.29 -1.19 36.80
C LYS A 157 -25.54 0.30 37.02
N SER A 158 -24.59 1.16 36.67
CA SER A 158 -24.65 2.60 36.98
C SER A 158 -25.43 3.41 35.93
N LEU A 159 -25.43 2.97 34.68
CA LEU A 159 -25.93 3.76 33.54
C LEU A 159 -26.95 3.01 32.68
N GLY A 160 -27.21 1.72 32.94
CA GLY A 160 -28.16 0.91 32.18
C GLY A 160 -27.71 0.56 30.77
N LEU A 161 -26.41 0.72 30.46
CA LEU A 161 -25.85 0.37 29.15
C LEU A 161 -25.61 -1.14 29.07
N LYS A 162 -26.33 -1.84 28.19
CA LYS A 162 -26.29 -3.30 28.04
C LYS A 162 -25.70 -3.71 26.69
N ASN A 163 -25.14 -4.91 26.63
CA ASN A 163 -24.57 -5.50 25.41
C ASN A 163 -23.53 -4.59 24.73
N LEU A 164 -22.67 -3.97 25.54
CA LEU A 164 -21.62 -3.10 25.02
C LEU A 164 -20.52 -3.96 24.39
N THR A 165 -19.97 -3.49 23.27
CA THR A 165 -18.67 -3.98 22.77
C THR A 165 -17.57 -2.99 23.14
N ILE A 166 -16.31 -3.42 22.98
CA ILE A 166 -15.15 -2.53 23.12
C ILE A 166 -14.30 -2.59 21.87
N ASP A 167 -13.93 -1.42 21.38
CA ASP A 167 -12.98 -1.30 20.29
C ASP A 167 -11.62 -1.89 20.71
N TYR A 168 -10.97 -2.63 19.80
CA TYR A 168 -9.70 -3.29 20.09
C TYR A 168 -8.61 -2.33 20.62
N GLN A 169 -8.51 -1.10 20.11
CA GLN A 169 -7.53 -0.12 20.60
C GLN A 169 -7.88 0.42 21.99
N ALA A 170 -9.18 0.54 22.27
CA ALA A 170 -9.67 0.88 23.61
C ALA A 170 -9.39 -0.26 24.60
N LEU A 171 -9.53 -1.53 24.18
CA LEU A 171 -9.23 -2.70 25.00
C LEU A 171 -7.74 -2.81 25.35
N ILE A 172 -6.85 -2.54 24.40
CA ILE A 172 -5.39 -2.51 24.64
C ILE A 172 -5.04 -1.49 25.73
N SER A 173 -5.65 -0.30 25.69
CA SER A 173 -5.35 0.79 26.62
C SER A 173 -6.12 0.72 27.95
N LEU A 174 -7.15 -0.13 28.03
CA LEU A 174 -8.04 -0.23 29.19
C LEU A 174 -7.27 -0.50 30.48
N GLN A 175 -6.42 -1.53 30.49
CA GLN A 175 -5.74 -1.95 31.71
C GLN A 175 -4.86 -0.85 32.29
N GLU A 176 -4.10 -0.16 31.44
CA GLU A 176 -3.22 0.93 31.83
C GLU A 176 -4.03 2.12 32.36
N ALA A 177 -5.09 2.53 31.65
CA ALA A 177 -5.94 3.65 32.05
C ALA A 177 -6.63 3.41 33.39
N VAL A 178 -7.11 2.18 33.66
CA VAL A 178 -7.72 1.80 34.94
C VAL A 178 -6.74 1.98 36.11
N ARG A 179 -5.47 1.60 35.94
CA ARG A 179 -4.48 1.72 37.03
C ARG A 179 -4.02 3.15 37.20
N GLN A 180 -3.74 3.87 36.11
CA GLN A 180 -3.35 5.28 36.16
C GLN A 180 -4.44 6.17 36.77
N GLY A 181 -5.71 5.83 36.53
CA GLY A 181 -6.86 6.52 37.10
C GLY A 181 -7.19 6.14 38.55
N ASP A 182 -6.41 5.26 39.19
CA ASP A 182 -6.75 4.63 40.48
C ASP A 182 -8.21 4.12 40.49
N TRP A 183 -8.54 3.28 39.50
CA TRP A 183 -9.85 2.68 39.30
C TRP A 183 -10.97 3.66 38.93
N LYS A 184 -10.63 4.93 38.70
CA LYS A 184 -11.54 5.97 38.21
C LYS A 184 -11.17 6.34 36.78
N ILE A 185 -12.07 6.09 35.86
CA ILE A 185 -11.81 6.32 34.43
C ILE A 185 -12.99 7.04 33.77
N THR A 186 -12.72 7.62 32.61
CA THR A 186 -13.74 8.11 31.68
C THR A 186 -13.75 7.22 30.44
N VAL A 187 -14.92 6.73 30.05
CA VAL A 187 -15.11 5.97 28.81
C VAL A 187 -15.93 6.78 27.82
N SER A 188 -15.49 6.78 26.56
CA SER A 188 -16.24 7.35 25.45
C SER A 188 -17.00 6.23 24.74
N VAL A 189 -18.32 6.33 24.71
CA VAL A 189 -19.21 5.30 24.15
C VAL A 189 -19.91 5.86 22.93
N TRP A 190 -19.78 5.16 21.80
CA TRP A 190 -20.44 5.48 20.54
C TRP A 190 -21.79 4.77 20.44
N GLN A 191 -22.85 5.53 20.12
CA GLN A 191 -24.25 5.11 19.99
C GLN A 191 -24.77 4.20 21.12
N ASN A 192 -24.28 4.38 22.35
CA ASN A 192 -24.59 3.50 23.49
C ASN A 192 -24.30 2.00 23.22
N ARG A 193 -23.43 1.69 22.25
CA ARG A 193 -23.17 0.33 21.75
C ARG A 193 -21.73 -0.11 21.92
N GLU A 194 -20.77 0.80 21.73
CA GLU A 194 -19.35 0.43 21.75
C GLU A 194 -18.50 1.44 22.51
N VAL A 195 -17.62 0.95 23.39
CA VAL A 195 -16.57 1.74 24.04
C VAL A 195 -15.43 1.98 23.03
N ILE A 196 -15.25 3.23 22.61
CA ILE A 196 -14.29 3.61 21.56
C ILE A 196 -13.01 4.26 22.09
N LYS A 197 -13.00 4.74 23.34
CA LYS A 197 -11.83 5.32 24.00
C LYS A 197 -11.97 5.21 25.52
N VAL A 198 -10.85 4.93 26.19
CA VAL A 198 -10.75 4.89 27.65
C VAL A 198 -9.65 5.85 28.12
N GLU A 199 -9.95 6.66 29.13
CA GLU A 199 -9.04 7.68 29.65
C GLU A 199 -8.98 7.63 31.19
N PRO A 200 -7.79 7.79 31.81
CA PRO A 200 -7.68 7.81 33.26
C PRO A 200 -8.30 9.08 33.86
N GLY A 201 -8.97 8.94 35.00
CA GLY A 201 -9.60 10.05 35.72
C GLY A 201 -10.83 10.62 35.02
N LEU A 202 -11.19 11.86 35.39
CA LEU A 202 -12.36 12.58 34.85
C LEU A 202 -11.96 13.43 33.64
N VAL A 203 -12.49 13.10 32.48
CA VAL A 203 -12.34 13.89 31.24
C VAL A 203 -13.71 14.39 30.80
N LYS A 204 -13.95 15.70 30.94
CA LYS A 204 -15.28 16.28 30.67
C LYS A 204 -15.53 16.55 29.19
N LYS A 205 -14.51 17.00 28.45
CA LYS A 205 -14.67 17.51 27.08
C LYS A 205 -14.58 16.38 26.05
N ALA A 206 -15.38 16.50 25.00
CA ALA A 206 -15.45 15.59 23.86
C ALA A 206 -15.58 16.44 22.59
N TYR A 207 -14.78 16.16 21.58
CA TYR A 207 -14.78 16.93 20.34
C TYR A 207 -15.22 16.06 19.17
N GLY A 208 -15.85 16.69 18.18
CA GLY A 208 -16.17 16.08 16.91
C GLY A 208 -15.91 17.05 15.76
N LEU A 209 -15.71 16.53 14.56
CA LEU A 209 -15.40 17.32 13.38
C LEU A 209 -16.46 17.13 12.30
N ALA A 210 -17.10 18.21 11.86
CA ALA A 210 -17.99 18.18 10.71
C ALA A 210 -17.25 18.69 9.48
N VAL A 211 -17.28 17.94 8.38
CA VAL A 211 -16.55 18.27 7.16
C VAL A 211 -17.47 18.33 5.95
N ASP A 212 -17.29 19.38 5.16
CA ASP A 212 -17.85 19.56 3.82
C ASP A 212 -16.73 19.41 2.78
N VAL A 213 -16.84 18.36 1.95
CA VAL A 213 -15.93 18.02 0.86
C VAL A 213 -16.50 18.53 -0.45
N GLY A 214 -16.27 19.81 -0.73
CA GLY A 214 -16.58 20.39 -2.03
C GLY A 214 -15.56 19.96 -3.08
N THR A 215 -15.96 20.03 -4.36
CA THR A 215 -15.05 19.80 -5.50
C THR A 215 -13.82 20.70 -5.39
N THR A 216 -14.02 21.96 -5.03
CA THR A 216 -12.95 22.97 -4.99
C THR A 216 -12.33 23.16 -3.60
N THR A 217 -13.11 23.02 -2.54
CA THR A 217 -12.73 23.44 -1.18
C THR A 217 -13.17 22.41 -0.15
N LEU A 218 -12.28 22.11 0.81
CA LEU A 218 -12.60 21.36 2.01
C LEU A 218 -12.84 22.34 3.16
N ALA A 219 -13.89 22.12 3.95
CA ALA A 219 -14.23 22.94 5.10
C ALA A 219 -14.49 22.06 6.32
N GLY A 220 -13.79 22.31 7.43
CA GLY A 220 -13.92 21.58 8.68
C GLY A 220 -14.40 22.47 9.82
N TYR A 221 -15.35 21.97 10.60
CA TYR A 221 -15.98 22.65 11.72
C TYR A 221 -15.82 21.79 12.98
N LEU A 222 -14.83 22.13 13.81
CA LEU A 222 -14.57 21.42 15.05
C LEU A 222 -15.55 21.90 16.11
N CYS A 223 -16.39 20.98 16.60
CA CYS A 223 -17.43 21.26 17.58
C CYS A 223 -17.13 20.54 18.91
N ASP A 224 -17.51 21.18 20.00
CA ASP A 224 -17.58 20.55 21.30
C ASP A 224 -18.89 19.75 21.39
N LEU A 225 -18.79 18.43 21.54
CA LEU A 225 -19.95 17.54 21.60
C LEU A 225 -20.75 17.69 22.91
N THR A 226 -20.19 18.35 23.94
CA THR A 226 -20.84 18.50 25.25
C THR A 226 -21.78 19.69 25.33
N ASP A 227 -21.46 20.78 24.63
CA ASP A 227 -22.23 22.02 24.65
C ASP A 227 -22.59 22.56 23.25
N GLY A 228 -22.18 21.86 22.18
CA GLY A 228 -22.50 22.18 20.79
C GLY A 228 -21.71 23.35 20.20
N LYS A 229 -20.81 23.96 20.97
CA LYS A 229 -20.11 25.17 20.52
C LYS A 229 -19.12 24.85 19.42
N LEU A 230 -19.07 25.73 18.43
CA LEU A 230 -18.02 25.73 17.42
C LEU A 230 -16.72 26.22 18.05
N VAL A 231 -15.69 25.37 18.06
CA VAL A 231 -14.39 25.63 18.68
C VAL A 231 -13.39 26.18 17.67
N ALA A 232 -13.37 25.62 16.46
CA ALA A 232 -12.49 26.05 15.39
C ALA A 232 -13.12 25.81 14.02
N THR A 233 -12.75 26.63 13.04
CA THR A 233 -13.05 26.41 11.63
C THR A 233 -11.72 26.34 10.88
N ALA A 234 -11.57 25.31 10.07
CA ALA A 234 -10.43 25.10 9.18
C ALA A 234 -10.94 24.96 7.75
N SER A 235 -10.13 25.39 6.78
CA SER A 235 -10.52 25.26 5.38
C SER A 235 -9.30 25.26 4.49
N MET A 236 -9.32 24.42 3.47
CA MET A 236 -8.24 24.35 2.50
C MET A 236 -8.78 24.10 1.12
N MET A 237 -7.93 24.25 0.12
CA MET A 237 -8.29 23.83 -1.22
C MET A 237 -8.33 22.31 -1.30
N ASN A 238 -9.31 21.77 -2.01
CA ASN A 238 -9.37 20.34 -2.25
C ASN A 238 -8.12 19.91 -3.04
N PRO A 239 -7.28 19.02 -2.49
CA PRO A 239 -6.02 18.61 -3.12
C PRO A 239 -6.24 17.85 -4.44
N GLN A 240 -7.45 17.35 -4.71
CA GLN A 240 -7.81 16.69 -5.95
C GLN A 240 -7.95 17.63 -7.16
N VAL A 241 -7.99 18.97 -6.94
CA VAL A 241 -8.11 19.98 -8.02
C VAL A 241 -7.03 19.79 -9.10
N ILE A 242 -5.85 19.28 -8.72
CA ILE A 242 -4.74 19.02 -9.64
C ILE A 242 -5.06 17.96 -10.71
N TYR A 243 -5.93 17.01 -10.40
CA TYR A 243 -6.30 15.91 -11.28
C TYR A 243 -7.58 16.20 -12.06
N GLY A 244 -8.35 17.19 -11.61
CA GLY A 244 -9.55 17.67 -12.26
C GLY A 244 -10.16 18.84 -11.48
N GLU A 245 -10.46 19.93 -12.18
CA GLU A 245 -11.10 21.12 -11.59
C GLU A 245 -12.60 20.88 -11.30
N ASP A 246 -13.22 19.93 -11.99
CA ASP A 246 -14.64 19.61 -11.93
C ASP A 246 -14.86 18.10 -11.74
N VAL A 247 -16.10 17.71 -11.44
CA VAL A 247 -16.46 16.30 -11.18
C VAL A 247 -16.14 15.40 -12.37
N MET A 248 -16.49 15.80 -13.59
CA MET A 248 -16.32 14.96 -14.78
C MET A 248 -14.85 14.76 -15.16
N SER A 249 -14.02 15.78 -15.04
CA SER A 249 -12.57 15.66 -15.27
C SER A 249 -11.90 14.74 -14.25
N ARG A 250 -12.39 14.70 -13.01
CA ARG A 250 -11.91 13.73 -12.00
C ARG A 250 -12.31 12.31 -12.34
N ILE A 251 -13.57 12.09 -12.71
CA ILE A 251 -14.04 10.77 -13.17
C ILE A 251 -13.22 10.32 -14.38
N SER A 252 -13.04 11.21 -15.36
CA SER A 252 -12.20 10.94 -16.53
C SER A 252 -10.77 10.58 -16.13
N TYR A 253 -10.15 11.29 -15.19
CA TYR A 253 -8.81 10.97 -14.70
C TYR A 253 -8.73 9.57 -14.09
N THR A 254 -9.73 9.17 -13.29
CA THR A 254 -9.81 7.81 -12.74
C THR A 254 -9.99 6.74 -13.82
N MET A 255 -10.65 7.07 -14.94
CA MET A 255 -10.87 6.16 -16.06
C MET A 255 -9.65 6.04 -16.99
N THR A 256 -8.87 7.12 -17.16
CA THR A 256 -7.75 7.15 -18.11
C THR A 256 -6.40 6.79 -17.50
N ASN A 257 -6.28 6.77 -16.17
CA ASN A 257 -5.04 6.45 -15.48
C ASN A 257 -5.24 5.19 -14.61
N GLN A 258 -4.37 4.19 -14.77
CA GLN A 258 -4.47 2.89 -14.08
C GLN A 258 -4.51 2.99 -12.54
N LYS A 259 -3.86 4.00 -11.96
CA LYS A 259 -3.89 4.31 -10.51
C LYS A 259 -4.72 5.57 -10.17
N GLY A 260 -5.55 6.05 -11.09
CA GLY A 260 -6.22 7.34 -10.97
C GLY A 260 -7.11 7.46 -9.73
N LEU A 261 -7.87 6.40 -9.41
CA LEU A 261 -8.70 6.35 -8.20
C LEU A 261 -7.86 6.44 -6.92
N GLU A 262 -6.75 5.70 -6.86
CA GLU A 262 -5.85 5.66 -5.71
C GLU A 262 -5.17 7.01 -5.47
N HIS A 263 -4.72 7.68 -6.54
CA HIS A 263 -4.19 9.04 -6.46
C HIS A 263 -5.24 10.02 -5.90
N MET A 264 -6.47 9.96 -6.41
CA MET A 264 -7.57 10.82 -5.95
C MET A 264 -7.93 10.56 -4.49
N ASN A 265 -8.03 9.28 -4.10
CA ASN A 265 -8.38 8.88 -2.74
C ASN A 265 -7.27 9.30 -1.75
N THR A 266 -6.01 9.02 -2.07
CA THR A 266 -4.87 9.43 -1.24
C THR A 266 -4.85 10.94 -1.05
N ALA A 267 -5.03 11.70 -2.14
CA ALA A 267 -5.06 13.16 -2.06
C ALA A 267 -6.17 13.66 -1.12
N ILE A 268 -7.40 13.14 -1.22
CA ILE A 268 -8.48 13.61 -0.35
C ILE A 268 -8.28 13.18 1.12
N ILE A 269 -7.77 11.98 1.39
CA ILE A 269 -7.44 11.56 2.76
C ILE A 269 -6.36 12.44 3.38
N ASP A 270 -5.33 12.81 2.62
CA ASP A 270 -4.32 13.77 3.05
C ASP A 270 -4.93 15.15 3.33
N GLY A 271 -5.84 15.61 2.48
CA GLY A 271 -6.58 16.86 2.68
C GLY A 271 -7.42 16.86 3.95
N LEU A 272 -8.18 15.80 4.21
CA LEU A 272 -8.98 15.64 5.43
C LEU A 272 -8.08 15.62 6.68
N ASN A 273 -6.95 14.91 6.64
CA ASN A 273 -5.97 14.90 7.72
C ASN A 273 -5.30 16.26 7.93
N GLY A 274 -5.14 17.06 6.87
CA GLY A 274 -4.70 18.46 6.95
C GLY A 274 -5.69 19.35 7.68
N ILE A 275 -6.99 19.26 7.35
CA ILE A 275 -8.08 19.96 8.04
C ILE A 275 -8.12 19.59 9.52
N ILE A 276 -7.99 18.30 9.85
CA ILE A 276 -7.95 17.80 11.23
C ILE A 276 -6.80 18.44 12.01
N GLU A 277 -5.61 18.50 11.41
CA GLU A 277 -4.45 19.10 12.06
C GLU A 277 -4.62 20.60 12.29
N GLU A 278 -5.09 21.32 11.28
CA GLU A 278 -5.32 22.76 11.37
C GLU A 278 -6.36 23.09 12.45
N ALA A 279 -7.50 22.40 12.44
CA ALA A 279 -8.55 22.58 13.43
C ALA A 279 -8.08 22.25 14.85
N SER A 280 -7.33 21.14 15.01
CA SER A 280 -6.76 20.73 16.30
C SER A 280 -5.74 21.75 16.83
N THR A 281 -4.92 22.31 15.93
CA THR A 281 -3.92 23.34 16.25
C THR A 281 -4.57 24.63 16.70
N ILE A 282 -5.59 25.11 15.98
CA ILE A 282 -6.36 26.33 16.35
C ILE A 282 -7.00 26.13 17.73
N ALA A 283 -7.60 24.97 17.97
CA ALA A 283 -8.26 24.63 19.22
C ALA A 283 -7.32 24.23 20.38
N LYS A 284 -6.03 24.00 20.10
CA LYS A 284 -5.02 23.51 21.05
C LYS A 284 -5.39 22.17 21.71
N ILE A 285 -5.95 21.24 20.93
CA ILE A 285 -6.29 19.89 21.36
C ILE A 285 -5.44 18.85 20.61
N LYS A 286 -5.43 17.58 21.08
CA LYS A 286 -4.82 16.49 20.32
C LYS A 286 -5.82 15.99 19.29
N ARG A 287 -5.34 15.50 18.14
CA ARG A 287 -6.21 14.86 17.14
C ARG A 287 -7.00 13.67 17.72
N THR A 288 -6.42 12.97 18.70
CA THR A 288 -7.04 11.86 19.42
C THR A 288 -8.13 12.28 20.40
N ASP A 289 -8.38 13.58 20.58
CA ASP A 289 -9.50 14.11 21.35
C ASP A 289 -10.77 14.29 20.50
N ILE A 290 -10.64 14.15 19.16
CA ILE A 290 -11.76 14.10 18.22
C ILE A 290 -12.29 12.66 18.19
N LEU A 291 -13.53 12.48 18.62
CA LEU A 291 -14.15 11.17 18.89
C LEU A 291 -15.22 10.77 17.88
N ASP A 292 -15.65 11.71 17.04
CA ASP A 292 -16.67 11.51 16.01
C ASP A 292 -16.42 12.49 14.87
N MET A 293 -16.79 12.09 13.66
CA MET A 293 -16.68 12.94 12.48
C MET A 293 -17.91 12.75 11.59
N THR A 294 -18.35 13.81 10.92
CA THR A 294 -19.36 13.75 9.86
C THR A 294 -18.79 14.29 8.56
N VAL A 295 -19.15 13.69 7.44
CA VAL A 295 -18.66 14.08 6.12
C VAL A 295 -19.82 14.18 5.13
N VAL A 296 -19.88 15.31 4.43
CA VAL A 296 -20.77 15.55 3.29
C VAL A 296 -19.96 15.91 2.05
N GLY A 297 -20.55 15.71 0.88
CA GLY A 297 -19.99 16.08 -0.41
C GLY A 297 -20.82 15.50 -1.55
N ASN A 298 -20.69 16.07 -2.75
CA ASN A 298 -21.41 15.55 -3.91
C ASN A 298 -21.05 14.08 -4.18
N THR A 299 -21.89 13.40 -4.94
CA THR A 299 -21.80 11.95 -5.16
C THR A 299 -20.43 11.49 -5.70
N CYS A 300 -19.77 12.28 -6.54
CA CYS A 300 -18.41 11.96 -7.00
C CYS A 300 -17.39 12.10 -5.88
N MET A 301 -17.43 13.19 -5.09
CA MET A 301 -16.56 13.35 -3.93
C MET A 301 -16.76 12.22 -2.93
N HIS A 302 -18.03 11.87 -2.67
CA HIS A 302 -18.45 10.74 -1.86
C HIS A 302 -17.77 9.43 -2.28
N HIS A 303 -17.80 9.12 -3.57
CA HIS A 303 -17.15 7.92 -4.09
C HIS A 303 -15.62 8.01 -3.94
N LEU A 304 -15.01 9.14 -4.32
CA LEU A 304 -13.56 9.31 -4.26
C LEU A 304 -13.02 9.21 -2.83
N PHE A 305 -13.65 9.83 -1.83
CA PHE A 305 -13.17 9.73 -0.44
C PHE A 305 -13.44 8.36 0.17
N LEU A 306 -14.49 7.65 -0.26
CA LEU A 306 -14.76 6.27 0.14
C LEU A 306 -13.92 5.23 -0.61
N ASN A 307 -13.08 5.66 -1.56
CA ASN A 307 -12.31 4.79 -2.44
C ASN A 307 -13.19 3.86 -3.31
N ILE A 308 -14.38 4.34 -3.67
CA ILE A 308 -15.31 3.70 -4.60
C ILE A 308 -15.05 4.27 -5.99
N ASP A 309 -14.98 3.40 -7.01
CA ASP A 309 -14.77 3.83 -8.40
C ASP A 309 -15.96 4.68 -8.89
N PRO A 310 -15.76 5.96 -9.26
CA PRO A 310 -16.85 6.83 -9.70
C PRO A 310 -17.19 6.66 -11.20
N LYS A 311 -16.56 5.72 -11.92
CA LYS A 311 -16.75 5.49 -13.36
C LYS A 311 -18.23 5.43 -13.77
N ASN A 312 -19.04 4.68 -13.02
CA ASN A 312 -20.46 4.48 -13.37
C ASN A 312 -21.31 5.73 -13.14
N ILE A 313 -20.86 6.68 -12.31
CA ILE A 313 -21.51 7.99 -12.16
C ILE A 313 -21.21 8.89 -13.37
N GLY A 314 -20.09 8.68 -14.06
CA GLY A 314 -19.76 9.42 -15.28
C GLY A 314 -20.37 8.85 -16.56
N GLN A 315 -21.04 7.69 -16.49
CA GLN A 315 -21.61 7.00 -17.64
C GLN A 315 -23.11 6.83 -17.47
N ALA A 316 -23.91 7.26 -18.44
CA ALA A 316 -25.36 7.06 -18.41
C ALA A 316 -25.68 5.56 -18.19
N PRO A 317 -26.56 5.19 -17.24
CA PRO A 317 -27.57 6.03 -16.56
C PRO A 317 -27.12 6.64 -15.21
N PHE A 318 -25.82 6.89 -15.02
CA PHE A 318 -25.21 7.55 -13.86
C PHE A 318 -25.45 6.90 -12.48
N PRO A 319 -25.50 5.56 -12.35
CA PRO A 319 -25.82 4.94 -11.07
C PRO A 319 -24.68 5.12 -10.04
N PRO A 320 -24.97 5.59 -8.81
CA PRO A 320 -24.02 5.51 -7.71
C PRO A 320 -23.96 4.08 -7.15
N ALA A 321 -22.90 3.78 -6.40
CA ALA A 321 -22.73 2.47 -5.75
C ALA A 321 -23.67 2.23 -4.57
N LEU A 322 -24.07 3.28 -3.86
CA LEU A 322 -24.97 3.22 -2.69
C LEU A 322 -25.72 4.54 -2.51
N HIS A 323 -26.85 4.50 -1.81
CA HIS A 323 -27.62 5.69 -1.42
C HIS A 323 -27.59 5.96 0.09
N HIS A 324 -27.46 4.91 0.91
CA HIS A 324 -27.59 5.00 2.37
C HIS A 324 -26.32 5.53 3.04
N SER A 325 -26.47 6.07 4.25
CA SER A 325 -25.35 6.52 5.09
C SER A 325 -24.42 5.36 5.49
N LEU A 326 -23.17 5.71 5.82
CA LEU A 326 -22.14 4.77 6.28
C LEU A 326 -21.49 5.25 7.56
N ASP A 327 -21.32 4.35 8.53
CA ASP A 327 -20.46 4.55 9.69
C ASP A 327 -19.18 3.72 9.52
N ILE A 328 -18.04 4.39 9.32
CA ILE A 328 -16.74 3.75 9.06
C ILE A 328 -15.79 4.10 10.20
N LYS A 329 -15.03 3.13 10.72
CA LYS A 329 -13.95 3.40 11.67
C LYS A 329 -12.93 4.32 11.02
N ALA A 330 -12.57 5.41 11.69
CA ALA A 330 -11.69 6.43 11.13
C ALA A 330 -10.34 5.86 10.66
N ARG A 331 -9.78 4.91 11.44
CA ARG A 331 -8.55 4.17 11.11
C ARG A 331 -8.67 3.25 9.89
N ASP A 332 -9.87 2.80 9.57
CA ASP A 332 -10.12 1.83 8.51
C ASP A 332 -10.50 2.52 7.19
N TRP A 333 -10.56 3.85 7.20
CA TRP A 333 -10.94 4.63 6.03
C TRP A 333 -9.90 4.51 4.91
N GLY A 334 -10.36 4.15 3.70
CA GLY A 334 -9.47 4.00 2.55
C GLY A 334 -8.66 2.70 2.58
N LEU A 335 -8.86 1.84 3.59
CA LEU A 335 -8.33 0.48 3.55
C LEU A 335 -8.98 -0.28 2.40
N LYS A 336 -8.15 -0.76 1.47
CA LYS A 336 -8.54 -1.83 0.57
C LYS A 336 -8.53 -3.13 1.39
N ILE A 337 -9.69 -3.60 1.79
CA ILE A 337 -9.84 -5.04 2.08
C ILE A 337 -9.73 -5.68 0.70
N ALA A 338 -8.58 -6.29 0.42
CA ALA A 338 -8.38 -6.96 -0.85
C ALA A 338 -9.51 -8.01 -1.00
N PRO A 339 -10.28 -8.03 -2.10
CA PRO A 339 -10.88 -9.29 -2.52
C PRO A 339 -9.73 -10.30 -2.66
N GLU A 340 -9.96 -11.57 -2.36
CA GLU A 340 -9.00 -12.65 -2.63
C GLU A 340 -8.49 -12.49 -4.07
N ALA A 341 -7.32 -11.90 -4.22
CA ALA A 341 -6.81 -11.46 -5.51
C ALA A 341 -5.88 -12.56 -6.03
N GLU A 342 -6.19 -13.04 -7.22
CA GLU A 342 -5.34 -13.93 -8.00
C GLU A 342 -3.91 -13.36 -8.13
N PRO A 343 -2.88 -14.21 -8.12
CA PRO A 343 -1.49 -13.78 -8.06
C PRO A 343 -1.05 -13.06 -9.36
N VAL A 344 -0.76 -11.76 -9.24
CA VAL A 344 -0.06 -10.97 -10.27
C VAL A 344 1.45 -11.24 -10.16
N GLU A 345 2.13 -11.44 -11.29
CA GLU A 345 3.59 -11.64 -11.38
C GLU A 345 4.36 -10.53 -10.65
N ILE A 346 5.15 -10.90 -9.64
CA ILE A 346 5.95 -9.99 -8.80
C ILE A 346 7.28 -9.67 -9.50
N GLY A 347 7.64 -8.36 -9.50
CA GLY A 347 8.93 -7.83 -9.93
C GLY A 347 10.15 -8.41 -9.19
N GLY A 348 11.36 -8.13 -9.67
CA GLY A 348 12.57 -8.92 -9.37
C GLY A 348 12.93 -9.17 -7.89
N CYS A 349 13.27 -10.40 -7.52
CA CYS A 349 13.71 -10.82 -6.19
C CYS A 349 15.24 -10.69 -6.00
N PRO A 350 15.74 -10.55 -4.76
CA PRO A 350 17.17 -10.62 -4.45
C PRO A 350 17.85 -11.85 -5.05
N ALA A 351 19.09 -11.70 -5.52
CA ALA A 351 19.89 -12.78 -6.09
C ALA A 351 20.00 -14.00 -5.16
N CYS A 352 20.19 -13.75 -3.86
CA CYS A 352 20.29 -14.78 -2.84
C CYS A 352 19.00 -15.60 -2.67
N GLN A 353 17.83 -15.01 -2.95
CA GLN A 353 16.53 -15.67 -2.89
C GLN A 353 16.30 -16.55 -4.12
N VAL A 354 16.57 -16.00 -5.31
CA VAL A 354 16.41 -16.72 -6.59
C VAL A 354 17.36 -17.91 -6.68
N ALA A 355 18.58 -17.76 -6.15
CA ALA A 355 19.59 -18.83 -6.12
C ALA A 355 19.30 -19.91 -5.07
N CYS A 356 18.41 -19.66 -4.10
CA CYS A 356 18.08 -20.63 -3.07
C CYS A 356 17.00 -21.60 -3.60
N PRO A 357 17.27 -22.91 -3.69
CA PRO A 357 16.25 -23.88 -4.14
C PRO A 357 15.00 -23.91 -3.24
N ALA A 358 15.12 -23.49 -1.98
CA ALA A 358 14.00 -23.38 -1.04
C ALA A 358 13.36 -21.97 -0.99
N GLY A 359 13.78 -21.05 -1.87
CA GLY A 359 13.21 -19.70 -2.01
C GLY A 359 13.46 -18.73 -0.84
N ILE A 360 14.44 -19.00 0.02
CA ILE A 360 14.70 -18.22 1.24
C ILE A 360 15.30 -16.85 0.90
N SER A 361 14.69 -15.77 1.37
CA SER A 361 15.23 -14.43 1.20
C SER A 361 16.36 -14.15 2.18
N GLY A 362 17.60 -14.23 1.69
CA GLY A 362 18.79 -13.83 2.45
C GLY A 362 18.68 -12.40 2.99
N GLN A 363 18.14 -11.48 2.18
CA GLN A 363 18.00 -10.09 2.55
C GLN A 363 17.06 -9.89 3.74
N ASP A 364 15.90 -10.54 3.75
CA ASP A 364 14.83 -10.20 4.67
C ASP A 364 15.15 -10.63 6.11
N PHE A 365 15.69 -11.83 6.31
CA PHE A 365 16.09 -12.24 7.65
C PHE A 365 17.36 -11.48 8.12
N LEU A 366 18.29 -11.14 7.23
CA LEU A 366 19.46 -10.33 7.56
C LEU A 366 19.07 -8.91 8.01
N TYR A 367 18.03 -8.33 7.41
CA TYR A 367 17.48 -7.05 7.83
C TYR A 367 17.03 -7.08 9.30
N PHE A 368 16.35 -8.15 9.73
CA PHE A 368 15.96 -8.33 11.13
C PHE A 368 17.16 -8.56 12.06
N ILE A 369 18.14 -9.38 11.65
CA ILE A 369 19.38 -9.54 12.43
C ILE A 369 20.09 -8.20 12.60
N ALA A 370 20.19 -7.37 11.56
CA ALA A 370 20.82 -6.05 11.63
C ALA A 370 20.16 -5.09 12.64
N GLN A 371 18.89 -5.32 12.99
CA GLN A 371 18.14 -4.58 14.00
C GLN A 371 18.17 -5.21 15.40
N GLY A 372 18.80 -6.38 15.57
CA GLY A 372 18.75 -7.13 16.82
C GLY A 372 17.45 -7.91 17.05
N LYS A 373 16.65 -8.12 16.00
CA LYS A 373 15.35 -8.83 16.02
C LYS A 373 15.52 -10.29 15.61
N PHE A 374 16.14 -11.10 16.46
CA PHE A 374 16.56 -12.46 16.08
C PHE A 374 15.40 -13.46 16.01
N ASP A 375 14.38 -13.29 16.85
CA ASP A 375 13.19 -14.14 16.82
C ASP A 375 12.43 -13.92 15.49
N GLU A 376 12.23 -12.66 15.08
CA GLU A 376 11.60 -12.32 13.81
C GLU A 376 12.43 -12.77 12.60
N ALA A 377 13.76 -12.70 12.69
CA ALA A 377 14.64 -13.24 11.66
C ALA A 377 14.48 -14.76 11.50
N LEU A 378 14.36 -15.50 12.62
CA LEU A 378 14.14 -16.95 12.59
C LEU A 378 12.76 -17.30 12.02
N GLU A 379 11.71 -16.55 12.41
CA GLU A 379 10.37 -16.69 11.83
C GLU A 379 10.38 -16.49 10.31
N GLU A 380 11.14 -15.50 9.81
CA GLU A 380 11.26 -15.26 8.37
C GLU A 380 11.90 -16.44 7.64
N VAL A 381 12.94 -17.05 8.21
CA VAL A 381 13.52 -18.28 7.63
C VAL A 381 12.52 -19.45 7.69
N ARG A 382 11.79 -19.60 8.79
CA ARG A 382 10.77 -20.65 8.97
C ARG A 382 9.58 -20.51 8.04
N ARG A 383 9.25 -19.30 7.58
CA ARG A 383 8.22 -19.11 6.55
C ARG A 383 8.54 -19.87 5.27
N ALA A 384 9.82 -19.96 4.93
CA ALA A 384 10.30 -20.68 3.76
C ALA A 384 10.58 -22.16 4.06
N MET A 385 11.23 -22.52 5.18
CA MET A 385 11.62 -23.92 5.40
C MET A 385 11.81 -24.34 6.87
N PRO A 386 11.72 -25.64 7.21
CA PRO A 386 11.69 -26.09 8.60
C PRO A 386 13.05 -26.30 9.28
N PHE A 387 14.18 -26.17 8.57
CA PHE A 387 15.51 -26.57 9.03
C PHE A 387 16.57 -25.44 9.10
N PRO A 388 16.29 -24.27 9.70
CA PRO A 388 17.23 -23.14 9.79
C PRO A 388 18.62 -23.51 10.36
N GLY A 389 18.65 -24.25 11.46
CA GLY A 389 19.85 -24.67 12.18
C GLY A 389 20.65 -25.79 11.51
N VAL A 390 19.96 -26.75 10.85
CA VAL A 390 20.64 -27.75 10.01
C VAL A 390 21.23 -27.11 8.76
N CYS A 391 20.45 -26.33 8.00
CA CYS A 391 20.95 -25.66 6.80
C CYS A 391 22.11 -24.70 7.13
N GLY A 392 22.06 -24.00 8.27
CA GLY A 392 23.17 -23.17 8.75
C GLY A 392 24.48 -23.92 9.02
N ARG A 393 24.46 -25.26 9.03
CA ARG A 393 25.65 -26.11 9.23
C ARG A 393 26.08 -26.86 7.97
N VAL A 394 25.12 -27.43 7.24
CA VAL A 394 25.43 -28.42 6.18
C VAL A 394 25.13 -27.94 4.77
N CYS A 395 24.49 -26.78 4.60
CA CYS A 395 24.14 -26.25 3.28
C CYS A 395 25.38 -25.87 2.45
N THR A 396 25.29 -26.12 1.15
CA THR A 396 26.23 -25.70 0.10
C THR A 396 26.12 -24.22 -0.26
N HIS A 397 25.16 -23.50 0.35
CA HIS A 397 25.00 -22.04 0.32
C HIS A 397 25.03 -21.41 -1.09
N PRO A 398 24.19 -21.88 -2.04
CA PRO A 398 24.15 -21.34 -3.42
C PRO A 398 23.82 -19.84 -3.47
N CYS A 399 23.27 -19.29 -2.38
CA CYS A 399 22.96 -17.88 -2.22
C CYS A 399 24.18 -16.96 -2.00
N GLU A 400 25.29 -17.45 -1.43
CA GLU A 400 26.48 -16.61 -1.17
C GLU A 400 27.29 -16.32 -2.44
N PRO A 401 27.54 -17.29 -3.36
CA PRO A 401 28.18 -17.01 -4.64
C PRO A 401 27.42 -15.99 -5.50
N GLU A 402 26.09 -16.00 -5.42
CA GLU A 402 25.21 -15.07 -6.14
C GLU A 402 25.01 -13.73 -5.41
N CYS A 403 25.62 -13.54 -4.24
CA CYS A 403 25.44 -12.34 -3.44
C CYS A 403 26.02 -11.10 -4.14
N GLU A 404 25.19 -10.09 -4.34
CA GLU A 404 25.58 -8.83 -4.99
C GLU A 404 26.71 -8.08 -4.24
N ARG A 405 26.85 -8.30 -2.92
CA ARG A 405 27.98 -7.76 -2.13
C ARG A 405 29.33 -8.29 -2.60
N GLY A 406 29.38 -9.53 -3.12
CA GLY A 406 30.60 -10.14 -3.66
C GLY A 406 31.17 -9.43 -4.89
N LYS A 407 30.41 -8.51 -5.51
CA LYS A 407 30.91 -7.64 -6.59
C LYS A 407 31.70 -6.43 -6.06
N VAL A 408 31.60 -6.11 -4.77
CA VAL A 408 32.29 -4.98 -4.12
C VAL A 408 33.47 -5.47 -3.28
N ASP A 409 33.21 -6.45 -2.41
CA ASP A 409 34.21 -7.13 -1.58
C ASP A 409 33.88 -8.63 -1.44
N GLU A 410 33.65 -9.14 -0.25
CA GLU A 410 33.34 -10.55 0.01
C GLU A 410 31.82 -10.74 0.21
N ALA A 411 31.28 -11.87 -0.23
CA ALA A 411 29.88 -12.22 0.02
C ALA A 411 29.56 -12.24 1.52
N LEU A 412 28.27 -12.06 1.84
CA LEU A 412 27.77 -12.17 3.21
C LEU A 412 27.86 -13.61 3.71
N SER A 413 28.14 -13.79 5.00
CA SER A 413 28.08 -15.10 5.69
C SER A 413 26.65 -15.56 5.97
N ILE A 414 25.81 -15.64 4.93
CA ILE A 414 24.38 -16.00 4.98
C ILE A 414 24.19 -17.34 5.72
N ARG A 415 25.00 -18.37 5.42
CA ARG A 415 24.90 -19.68 6.08
C ARG A 415 25.21 -19.59 7.58
N ALA A 416 26.23 -18.83 7.96
CA ALA A 416 26.58 -18.67 9.38
C ALA A 416 25.51 -17.87 10.14
N LEU A 417 24.83 -16.94 9.46
CA LEU A 417 23.75 -16.13 10.04
C LEU A 417 22.44 -16.92 10.18
N HIS A 418 22.15 -17.85 9.25
CA HIS A 418 21.11 -18.89 9.44
C HIS A 418 21.34 -19.68 10.72
N ARG A 419 22.58 -20.16 10.91
CA ARG A 419 22.95 -20.89 12.10
C ARG A 419 22.79 -20.04 13.36
N PHE A 420 23.22 -18.78 13.31
CA PHE A 420 23.17 -17.87 14.44
C PHE A 420 21.74 -17.69 14.99
N VAL A 421 20.74 -17.46 14.12
CA VAL A 421 19.35 -17.28 14.57
C VAL A 421 18.74 -18.57 15.14
N ALA A 422 19.06 -19.72 14.56
CA ALA A 422 18.61 -21.01 15.08
C ALA A 422 19.29 -21.37 16.43
N ASP A 423 20.60 -21.14 16.53
CA ASP A 423 21.34 -21.39 17.76
C ASP A 423 20.92 -20.42 18.88
N HIS A 424 20.51 -19.19 18.53
CA HIS A 424 19.96 -18.22 19.50
C HIS A 424 18.70 -18.76 20.18
N GLU A 425 17.74 -19.26 19.40
CA GLU A 425 16.53 -19.88 19.94
C GLU A 425 16.84 -21.11 20.78
N LEU A 426 17.71 -22.00 20.29
CA LEU A 426 18.06 -23.23 21.00
C LEU A 426 18.60 -22.93 22.41
N ARG A 427 19.43 -21.89 22.56
CA ARG A 427 19.96 -21.45 23.87
C ARG A 427 18.90 -20.82 24.77
N LYS A 428 18.02 -20.00 24.19
CA LYS A 428 16.92 -19.33 24.90
C LYS A 428 15.85 -20.33 25.37
N GLY A 429 15.78 -21.48 24.70
CA GLY A 429 14.68 -22.43 24.81
C GLY A 429 13.59 -22.06 23.80
N ARG A 430 13.25 -23.02 22.93
CA ARG A 430 12.22 -22.84 21.91
C ARG A 430 10.82 -22.87 22.53
N THR A 431 9.98 -21.90 22.15
CA THR A 431 8.54 -21.96 22.42
C THR A 431 7.90 -23.06 21.58
N LYS A 432 7.04 -23.89 22.20
CA LYS A 432 6.30 -24.92 21.46
C LYS A 432 5.45 -24.29 20.36
N ALA A 433 5.43 -24.92 19.19
CA ALA A 433 4.58 -24.48 18.09
C ALA A 433 3.11 -24.74 18.43
N THR A 434 2.25 -23.84 17.98
CA THR A 434 0.80 -24.06 18.03
C THR A 434 0.43 -25.03 16.91
N PRO A 435 -0.29 -26.14 17.20
CA PRO A 435 -0.77 -27.03 16.16
C PRO A 435 -1.64 -26.30 15.14
N VAL A 436 -1.42 -26.59 13.85
CA VAL A 436 -2.22 -26.01 12.77
C VAL A 436 -3.55 -26.76 12.69
N GLU A 437 -4.65 -26.01 12.58
CA GLU A 437 -5.97 -26.59 12.36
C GLU A 437 -6.06 -27.24 10.97
N LYS A 438 -6.57 -28.47 10.92
CA LYS A 438 -6.70 -29.25 9.68
C LYS A 438 -7.99 -28.87 8.96
N THR A 439 -7.94 -27.76 8.23
CA THR A 439 -9.11 -27.16 7.56
C THR A 439 -9.38 -27.74 6.16
N LYS A 440 -8.44 -28.50 5.59
CA LYS A 440 -8.55 -29.08 4.24
C LYS A 440 -8.87 -30.57 4.29
N GLU A 441 -9.65 -31.04 3.32
CA GLU A 441 -9.91 -32.46 3.11
C GLU A 441 -8.80 -33.11 2.25
N GLY A 442 -8.63 -34.43 2.37
CA GLY A 442 -7.63 -35.18 1.60
C GLY A 442 -6.36 -35.47 2.39
N LYS A 443 -6.28 -36.69 2.94
CA LYS A 443 -5.13 -37.13 3.75
C LYS A 443 -3.92 -37.42 2.86
N VAL A 444 -2.73 -36.90 3.21
CA VAL A 444 -1.50 -37.10 2.44
C VAL A 444 -0.52 -38.00 3.18
N ALA A 445 0.03 -38.99 2.47
CA ALA A 445 1.09 -39.86 2.96
C ALA A 445 2.44 -39.43 2.37
N ILE A 446 3.46 -39.32 3.22
CA ILE A 446 4.83 -39.02 2.80
C ILE A 446 5.70 -40.21 3.20
N ILE A 447 6.40 -40.80 2.25
CA ILE A 447 7.24 -41.98 2.48
C ILE A 447 8.70 -41.54 2.47
N GLY A 448 9.32 -41.58 3.66
CA GLY A 448 10.67 -41.10 3.94
C GLY A 448 10.67 -39.76 4.67
N SER A 449 11.42 -39.69 5.79
CA SER A 449 11.55 -38.48 6.61
C SER A 449 12.87 -37.73 6.37
N GLY A 450 13.42 -37.82 5.15
CA GLY A 450 14.55 -37.00 4.74
C GLY A 450 14.18 -35.52 4.57
N PRO A 451 15.13 -34.66 4.14
CA PRO A 451 14.89 -33.23 3.94
C PRO A 451 13.68 -32.94 3.04
N ALA A 452 13.55 -33.67 1.92
CA ALA A 452 12.44 -33.51 0.99
C ALA A 452 11.09 -33.86 1.64
N GLY A 453 11.01 -35.02 2.29
CA GLY A 453 9.77 -35.51 2.91
C GLY A 453 9.28 -34.63 4.05
N LEU A 454 10.18 -34.26 4.96
CA LEU A 454 9.82 -33.40 6.09
C LEU A 454 9.48 -31.96 5.65
N THR A 455 10.11 -31.45 4.59
CA THR A 455 9.75 -30.14 4.03
C THR A 455 8.38 -30.18 3.35
N CYS A 456 8.08 -31.24 2.59
CA CYS A 456 6.75 -31.45 2.02
C CYS A 456 5.68 -31.54 3.12
N ALA A 457 5.98 -32.27 4.20
CA ALA A 457 5.10 -32.39 5.35
C ALA A 457 4.82 -31.05 6.03
N TYR A 458 5.88 -30.27 6.24
CA TYR A 458 5.85 -28.94 6.82
C TYR A 458 5.01 -27.96 6.01
N GLU A 459 5.12 -27.98 4.68
CA GLU A 459 4.33 -27.13 3.81
C GLU A 459 2.85 -27.52 3.82
N LEU A 460 2.54 -28.81 3.63
CA LEU A 460 1.15 -29.28 3.56
C LEU A 460 0.40 -29.11 4.89
N VAL A 461 1.05 -29.33 6.05
CA VAL A 461 0.40 -29.12 7.35
C VAL A 461 0.05 -27.65 7.58
N ARG A 462 0.93 -26.72 7.17
CA ARG A 462 0.70 -25.27 7.28
C ARG A 462 -0.42 -24.77 6.38
N ARG A 463 -0.70 -25.49 5.28
CA ARG A 463 -1.83 -25.26 4.38
C ARG A 463 -3.12 -25.93 4.84
N GLY A 464 -3.11 -26.61 5.99
CA GLY A 464 -4.29 -27.20 6.62
C GLY A 464 -4.57 -28.67 6.24
N TYR A 465 -3.66 -29.35 5.55
CA TYR A 465 -3.86 -30.76 5.18
C TYR A 465 -3.50 -31.73 6.31
N PRO A 466 -4.24 -32.85 6.46
CA PRO A 466 -3.84 -33.95 7.31
C PRO A 466 -2.66 -34.74 6.69
N VAL A 467 -1.48 -34.67 7.32
CA VAL A 467 -0.25 -35.31 6.81
C VAL A 467 0.24 -36.41 7.74
N THR A 468 0.62 -37.56 7.17
CA THR A 468 1.37 -38.62 7.87
C THR A 468 2.68 -38.91 7.14
N VAL A 469 3.80 -38.91 7.87
CA VAL A 469 5.12 -39.32 7.39
C VAL A 469 5.40 -40.74 7.84
N PHE A 470 5.80 -41.62 6.93
CA PHE A 470 6.22 -43.00 7.19
C PHE A 470 7.74 -43.08 7.05
N GLU A 471 8.40 -43.49 8.14
CA GLU A 471 9.85 -43.63 8.22
C GLU A 471 10.22 -45.08 8.56
N ALA A 472 11.12 -45.66 7.77
CA ALA A 472 11.55 -47.04 7.94
C ALA A 472 12.50 -47.20 9.14
N ASP A 473 13.36 -46.22 9.37
CA ASP A 473 14.32 -46.24 10.48
C ASP A 473 13.69 -45.85 11.83
N PRO A 474 14.36 -46.12 12.97
CA PRO A 474 13.80 -45.84 14.30
C PRO A 474 13.55 -44.37 14.64
N LYS A 475 14.24 -43.44 13.96
CA LYS A 475 14.11 -41.99 14.18
C LYS A 475 14.05 -41.23 12.85
N ALA A 476 13.24 -40.18 12.82
CA ALA A 476 13.07 -39.34 11.64
C ALA A 476 14.30 -38.48 11.32
N GLY A 477 14.51 -38.15 10.04
CA GLY A 477 15.56 -37.24 9.55
C GLY A 477 16.39 -37.78 8.40
N GLY A 478 16.22 -39.05 8.01
CA GLY A 478 16.91 -39.67 6.87
C GLY A 478 18.41 -39.38 6.84
N MET A 479 18.92 -38.89 5.71
CA MET A 479 20.34 -38.60 5.50
C MET A 479 20.89 -37.53 6.45
N LEU A 480 20.05 -36.60 6.94
CA LEU A 480 20.46 -35.61 7.94
C LEU A 480 20.85 -36.28 9.26
N ARG A 481 20.13 -37.35 9.64
CA ARG A 481 20.38 -38.08 10.87
C ARG A 481 21.49 -39.12 10.70
N TYR A 482 21.36 -39.96 9.69
CA TYR A 482 22.17 -41.18 9.56
C TYR A 482 23.36 -41.02 8.61
N GLY A 483 23.32 -40.06 7.67
CA GLY A 483 24.42 -39.80 6.74
C GLY A 483 25.43 -38.78 7.28
N ILE A 484 24.96 -37.66 7.84
CA ILE A 484 25.83 -36.55 8.26
C ILE A 484 26.33 -36.75 9.71
N PRO A 485 27.66 -36.75 9.95
CA PRO A 485 28.23 -36.93 11.27
C PRO A 485 27.83 -35.88 12.30
N VAL A 486 27.81 -36.30 13.58
CA VAL A 486 27.43 -35.45 14.73
C VAL A 486 28.31 -34.20 14.87
N TYR A 487 29.60 -34.27 14.51
CA TYR A 487 30.51 -33.12 14.61
C TYR A 487 30.23 -32.01 13.58
N ARG A 488 29.47 -32.30 12.51
CA ARG A 488 28.99 -31.27 11.57
C ARG A 488 27.59 -30.82 11.94
N ARG A 489 26.79 -31.72 12.51
CA ARG A 489 25.37 -31.54 12.73
C ARG A 489 24.99 -32.22 14.05
N PRO A 490 24.78 -31.47 15.14
CA PRO A 490 24.37 -32.04 16.43
C PRO A 490 23.02 -32.74 16.37
N ARG A 491 22.83 -33.78 17.19
CA ARG A 491 21.55 -34.51 17.31
C ARG A 491 20.43 -33.60 17.82
N GLU A 492 20.72 -32.81 18.85
CA GLU A 492 19.77 -31.90 19.47
C GLU A 492 19.17 -30.87 18.51
N VAL A 493 19.99 -30.30 17.61
CA VAL A 493 19.52 -29.33 16.60
C VAL A 493 18.48 -29.97 15.68
N LEU A 494 18.77 -31.17 15.17
CA LEU A 494 17.85 -31.88 14.27
C LEU A 494 16.59 -32.35 15.02
N ASP A 495 16.75 -32.87 16.23
CA ASP A 495 15.62 -33.32 17.06
C ASP A 495 14.69 -32.15 17.40
N ASN A 496 15.23 -30.97 17.72
CA ASN A 496 14.46 -29.76 17.98
C ASN A 496 13.66 -29.31 16.73
N GLU A 497 14.27 -29.32 15.55
CA GLU A 497 13.58 -28.90 14.32
C GLU A 497 12.53 -29.92 13.85
N ILE A 498 12.77 -31.22 14.03
CA ILE A 498 11.75 -32.24 13.75
C ILE A 498 10.57 -32.12 14.74
N SER A 499 10.86 -31.89 16.03
CA SER A 499 9.80 -31.69 17.02
C SER A 499 8.90 -30.50 16.70
N TYR A 500 9.46 -29.43 16.10
CA TYR A 500 8.68 -28.29 15.64
C TYR A 500 7.67 -28.69 14.54
N ILE A 501 8.07 -29.57 13.61
CA ILE A 501 7.17 -30.10 12.57
C ILE A 501 6.07 -30.98 13.17
N GLU A 502 6.41 -31.82 14.14
CA GLU A 502 5.42 -32.66 14.87
C GLU A 502 4.42 -31.80 15.65
N GLU A 503 4.90 -30.75 16.34
CA GLU A 503 4.06 -29.83 17.10
C GLU A 503 3.08 -29.04 16.23
N LEU A 504 3.42 -28.77 14.96
CA LEU A 504 2.49 -28.18 13.99
C LEU A 504 1.35 -29.14 13.59
N GLY A 505 1.46 -30.44 13.90
CA GLY A 505 0.39 -31.42 13.72
C GLY A 505 0.65 -32.51 12.67
N VAL A 506 1.91 -32.65 12.21
CA VAL A 506 2.36 -33.77 11.35
C VAL A 506 2.49 -35.05 12.18
N ASP A 507 1.90 -36.14 11.71
CA ASP A 507 2.01 -37.46 12.33
C ASP A 507 3.21 -38.22 11.74
N ILE A 508 4.29 -38.42 12.50
CA ILE A 508 5.48 -39.14 12.04
C ILE A 508 5.53 -40.55 12.64
N LYS A 509 5.46 -41.56 11.77
CA LYS A 509 5.49 -42.98 12.13
C LYS A 509 6.84 -43.60 11.79
N THR A 510 7.68 -43.82 12.80
CA THR A 510 9.00 -44.48 12.66
C THR A 510 8.91 -45.99 12.80
N ASN A 511 9.89 -46.74 12.28
CA ASN A 511 9.83 -48.21 12.15
C ASN A 511 8.66 -48.72 11.28
N HIS A 512 8.24 -47.93 10.30
CA HIS A 512 7.15 -48.26 9.38
C HIS A 512 7.65 -48.25 7.93
N PRO A 513 8.40 -49.28 7.49
CA PRO A 513 8.79 -49.41 6.09
C PRO A 513 7.55 -49.61 5.21
N VAL A 514 7.50 -48.90 4.08
CA VAL A 514 6.42 -49.04 3.09
C VAL A 514 6.97 -49.72 1.84
N ASN A 515 6.36 -50.85 1.47
CA ASN A 515 6.79 -51.67 0.33
C ASN A 515 5.74 -51.75 -0.79
N CYS A 516 4.50 -51.32 -0.55
CA CYS A 516 3.43 -51.31 -1.55
C CYS A 516 2.60 -50.02 -1.45
N LEU A 517 2.46 -49.29 -2.57
CA LEU A 517 1.76 -48.00 -2.58
C LEU A 517 0.24 -48.18 -2.55
N LYS A 518 -0.27 -49.26 -3.16
CA LYS A 518 -1.71 -49.60 -3.14
C LYS A 518 -2.23 -49.80 -1.71
N GLU A 519 -1.43 -50.39 -0.83
CA GLU A 519 -1.80 -50.58 0.58
C GLU A 519 -1.90 -49.24 1.34
N VAL A 520 -1.10 -48.24 0.95
CA VAL A 520 -1.18 -46.90 1.51
C VAL A 520 -2.47 -46.22 1.02
N PHE A 521 -2.78 -46.27 -0.27
CA PHE A 521 -4.07 -45.74 -0.77
C PHE A 521 -5.29 -46.42 -0.12
N ALA A 522 -5.22 -47.73 0.15
CA ALA A 522 -6.28 -48.48 0.84
C ALA A 522 -6.56 -47.97 2.27
N GLN A 523 -5.60 -47.29 2.90
CA GLN A 523 -5.77 -46.64 4.22
C GLN A 523 -6.46 -45.26 4.14
N GLY A 524 -6.93 -44.85 2.96
CA GLY A 524 -7.71 -43.62 2.76
C GLY A 524 -6.88 -42.38 2.42
N TYR A 525 -5.57 -42.53 2.20
CA TYR A 525 -4.73 -41.44 1.70
C TYR A 525 -5.09 -41.10 0.25
N LYS A 526 -5.14 -39.82 -0.08
CA LYS A 526 -5.54 -39.30 -1.40
C LYS A 526 -4.36 -38.97 -2.30
N ALA A 527 -3.22 -38.65 -1.69
CA ALA A 527 -1.96 -38.44 -2.39
C ALA A 527 -0.79 -39.05 -1.61
N ILE A 528 0.24 -39.47 -2.34
CA ILE A 528 1.49 -40.03 -1.79
C ILE A 528 2.68 -39.24 -2.33
N PHE A 529 3.60 -38.86 -1.45
CA PHE A 529 4.91 -38.31 -1.82
C PHE A 529 6.05 -39.29 -1.48
N LEU A 530 6.88 -39.63 -2.44
CA LEU A 530 8.04 -40.51 -2.29
C LEU A 530 9.32 -39.68 -2.13
N ALA A 531 9.93 -39.78 -0.95
CA ALA A 531 11.13 -39.04 -0.56
C ALA A 531 12.15 -39.96 0.16
N THR A 532 12.35 -41.17 -0.36
CA THR A 532 13.16 -42.24 0.26
C THR A 532 14.67 -42.03 0.13
N GLY A 533 15.12 -41.16 -0.77
CA GLY A 533 16.53 -40.83 -0.98
C GLY A 533 17.35 -41.92 -1.71
N ALA A 534 18.68 -41.72 -1.77
CA ALA A 534 19.62 -42.60 -2.45
C ALA A 534 20.55 -43.31 -1.45
N TRP A 535 20.09 -44.39 -0.82
CA TRP A 535 20.82 -45.09 0.25
C TRP A 535 21.77 -46.19 -0.21
N MET A 536 21.77 -46.55 -1.49
CA MET A 536 22.61 -47.63 -1.99
C MET A 536 23.99 -47.08 -2.37
N SER A 537 25.06 -47.72 -1.89
CA SER A 537 26.42 -47.35 -2.27
C SER A 537 26.77 -47.85 -3.68
N GLU A 538 27.51 -47.04 -4.44
CA GLU A 538 28.11 -47.48 -5.70
C GLU A 538 29.33 -48.38 -5.47
N LYS A 539 29.50 -49.38 -6.33
CA LYS A 539 30.63 -50.33 -6.30
C LYS A 539 31.75 -49.89 -7.23
N LEU A 540 32.99 -50.09 -6.82
CA LEU A 540 34.19 -49.88 -7.66
C LEU A 540 34.25 -50.87 -8.82
N ASN A 541 33.65 -52.06 -8.65
CA ASN A 541 33.70 -53.17 -9.61
C ASN A 541 35.13 -53.60 -9.92
N ILE A 542 35.96 -53.69 -8.88
CA ILE A 542 37.35 -54.15 -8.96
C ILE A 542 37.52 -55.50 -8.26
N PRO A 543 38.53 -56.31 -8.63
CA PRO A 543 38.75 -57.60 -7.98
C PRO A 543 38.96 -57.47 -6.47
N ASN A 544 38.35 -58.40 -5.71
CA ASN A 544 38.40 -58.51 -4.25
C ASN A 544 37.72 -57.37 -3.46
N GLU A 545 36.80 -56.61 -4.07
CA GLU A 545 36.07 -55.52 -3.38
C GLU A 545 35.26 -55.99 -2.17
N ASP A 546 34.67 -57.19 -2.19
CA ASP A 546 33.84 -57.72 -1.09
C ASP A 546 34.68 -58.36 0.07
N THR A 547 35.96 -58.03 0.18
CA THR A 547 36.87 -58.60 1.21
C THR A 547 36.59 -58.05 2.61
N ASN A 548 36.78 -58.87 3.65
CA ASN A 548 36.71 -58.42 5.04
C ASN A 548 37.76 -57.33 5.33
N GLY A 549 37.30 -56.17 5.81
CA GLY A 549 38.09 -54.94 5.97
C GLY A 549 37.77 -53.86 4.93
N VAL A 550 36.90 -54.15 3.96
CA VAL A 550 36.31 -53.16 3.05
C VAL A 550 34.90 -52.82 3.51
N ILE A 551 34.56 -51.53 3.59
CA ILE A 551 33.23 -51.03 3.95
C ILE A 551 32.83 -49.85 3.06
N HIS A 552 31.54 -49.67 2.79
CA HIS A 552 31.07 -48.48 2.10
C HIS A 552 30.80 -47.33 3.08
N ALA A 553 31.06 -46.10 2.64
CA ALA A 553 30.96 -44.92 3.50
C ALA A 553 29.56 -44.70 4.07
N LEU A 554 28.50 -44.96 3.30
CA LEU A 554 27.13 -44.82 3.82
C LEU A 554 26.84 -45.80 4.95
N ASP A 555 27.24 -47.06 4.82
CA ASP A 555 27.03 -48.07 5.86
C ASP A 555 27.86 -47.75 7.11
N PHE A 556 29.12 -47.33 6.90
CA PHE A 556 30.01 -46.88 7.97
C PHE A 556 29.41 -45.72 8.76
N LEU A 557 28.97 -44.66 8.05
CA LEU A 557 28.39 -43.47 8.66
C LEU A 557 27.03 -43.77 9.30
N LYS A 558 26.16 -44.55 8.66
CA LYS A 558 24.85 -44.95 9.20
C LYS A 558 25.01 -45.73 10.50
N THR A 559 25.93 -46.68 10.57
CA THR A 559 26.19 -47.48 11.78
C THR A 559 26.59 -46.57 12.95
N ILE A 560 27.56 -45.67 12.72
CA ILE A 560 28.05 -44.76 13.76
C ILE A 560 26.98 -43.76 14.18
N ASN A 561 26.26 -43.19 13.22
CA ASN A 561 25.23 -42.19 13.49
C ASN A 561 23.99 -42.79 14.17
N SER A 562 23.72 -44.08 13.99
CA SER A 562 22.71 -44.84 14.74
C SER A 562 23.09 -45.02 16.22
N GLY A 563 24.38 -44.87 16.56
CA GLY A 563 24.91 -45.02 17.91
C GLY A 563 25.67 -46.33 18.13
N ASP A 564 25.87 -47.14 17.09
CA ASP A 564 26.64 -48.37 17.18
C ASP A 564 28.15 -48.09 17.12
N THR A 565 28.93 -48.98 17.72
CA THR A 565 30.40 -48.88 17.72
C THR A 565 30.99 -49.60 16.50
N VAL A 566 31.83 -48.91 15.73
CA VAL A 566 32.57 -49.51 14.62
C VAL A 566 34.06 -49.55 14.97
N GLN A 567 34.70 -50.71 14.77
CA GLN A 567 36.15 -50.82 14.88
C GLN A 567 36.81 -50.25 13.62
N VAL A 568 37.76 -49.34 13.82
CA VAL A 568 38.52 -48.70 12.74
C VAL A 568 39.95 -49.23 12.73
N GLY A 569 40.50 -49.47 11.54
CA GLY A 569 41.91 -49.87 11.36
C GLY A 569 42.89 -48.77 11.78
N LYS A 570 44.16 -49.14 12.00
CA LYS A 570 45.22 -48.15 12.30
C LYS A 570 45.53 -47.28 11.08
N ARG A 571 45.59 -47.89 9.89
CA ARG A 571 45.77 -47.22 8.59
C ARG A 571 44.53 -47.39 7.74
N VAL A 572 43.87 -46.30 7.38
CA VAL A 572 42.59 -46.32 6.65
C VAL A 572 42.75 -45.61 5.31
N ALA A 573 42.40 -46.29 4.23
CA ALA A 573 42.27 -45.69 2.91
C ALA A 573 40.79 -45.38 2.63
N VAL A 574 40.49 -44.17 2.15
CA VAL A 574 39.14 -43.74 1.76
C VAL A 574 39.13 -43.38 0.28
N VAL A 575 38.33 -44.05 -0.54
CA VAL A 575 38.29 -43.81 -1.99
C VAL A 575 37.09 -42.92 -2.32
N GLY A 576 37.35 -41.70 -2.78
CA GLY A 576 36.31 -40.74 -3.15
C GLY A 576 36.72 -39.29 -2.88
N GLY A 577 35.94 -38.34 -3.39
CA GLY A 577 36.21 -36.90 -3.23
C GLY A 577 35.00 -36.06 -2.79
N GLY A 578 33.86 -36.70 -2.52
CA GLY A 578 32.64 -36.03 -2.05
C GLY A 578 32.58 -35.89 -0.53
N ASN A 579 31.52 -35.22 -0.04
CA ASN A 579 31.33 -34.99 1.40
C ASN A 579 31.32 -36.30 2.21
N ALA A 580 30.71 -37.37 1.69
CA ALA A 580 30.73 -38.67 2.36
C ALA A 580 32.14 -39.25 2.55
N ALA A 581 33.05 -39.00 1.60
CA ALA A 581 34.45 -39.43 1.70
C ALA A 581 35.20 -38.64 2.79
N VAL A 582 35.04 -37.31 2.77
CA VAL A 582 35.64 -36.42 3.77
C VAL A 582 35.09 -36.70 5.16
N ASP A 583 33.79 -36.93 5.28
CA ASP A 583 33.14 -37.26 6.53
C ASP A 583 33.62 -38.62 7.07
N ALA A 584 33.63 -39.66 6.24
CA ALA A 584 34.13 -40.97 6.66
C ALA A 584 35.60 -40.91 7.10
N ALA A 585 36.45 -40.16 6.38
CA ALA A 585 37.85 -40.00 6.74
C ALA A 585 38.04 -39.32 8.10
N ARG A 586 37.31 -38.23 8.36
CA ARG A 586 37.39 -37.50 9.63
C ARG A 586 36.78 -38.28 10.79
N VAL A 587 35.70 -39.02 10.55
CA VAL A 587 35.14 -39.96 11.54
C VAL A 587 36.16 -41.05 11.87
N ALA A 588 36.78 -41.68 10.87
CA ALA A 588 37.82 -42.69 11.08
C ALA A 588 39.00 -42.13 11.90
N LYS A 589 39.45 -40.91 11.59
CA LYS A 589 40.50 -40.22 12.35
C LYS A 589 40.11 -40.02 13.81
N ARG A 590 38.89 -39.56 14.07
CA ARG A 590 38.36 -39.30 15.43
C ARG A 590 38.09 -40.57 16.23
N LEU A 591 37.86 -41.70 15.57
CA LEU A 591 37.75 -43.02 16.19
C LEU A 591 39.12 -43.67 16.52
N GLY A 592 40.23 -42.99 16.20
CA GLY A 592 41.57 -43.40 16.62
C GLY A 592 42.46 -43.98 15.52
N ALA A 593 42.10 -43.83 14.24
CA ALA A 593 43.02 -44.17 13.15
C ALA A 593 44.31 -43.33 13.22
N GLU A 594 45.47 -43.99 13.19
CA GLU A 594 46.79 -43.36 13.23
C GLU A 594 47.04 -42.61 11.90
N GLU A 595 46.74 -43.26 10.78
CA GLU A 595 46.88 -42.73 9.42
C GLU A 595 45.57 -42.86 8.64
N VAL A 596 45.14 -41.77 8.00
CA VAL A 596 43.95 -41.76 7.14
C VAL A 596 44.31 -41.07 5.83
N LEU A 597 44.08 -41.77 4.71
CA LEU A 597 44.42 -41.31 3.37
C LEU A 597 43.17 -41.29 2.48
N ILE A 598 42.83 -40.14 1.94
CA ILE A 598 41.82 -40.01 0.87
C ILE A 598 42.50 -40.20 -0.48
N VAL A 599 42.01 -41.16 -1.27
CA VAL A 599 42.46 -41.45 -2.63
C VAL A 599 41.40 -40.93 -3.61
N TYR A 600 41.78 -39.97 -4.46
CA TYR A 600 40.86 -39.32 -5.38
C TYR A 600 41.40 -39.29 -6.81
N ARG A 601 40.55 -39.67 -7.76
CA ARG A 601 40.90 -39.84 -9.18
C ARG A 601 41.12 -38.53 -9.95
N ARG A 602 40.85 -37.37 -9.33
CA ARG A 602 41.05 -36.03 -9.93
C ARG A 602 41.92 -35.17 -9.00
N SER A 603 42.13 -33.91 -9.35
CA SER A 603 42.85 -32.97 -8.49
C SER A 603 41.96 -32.42 -7.37
N ARG A 604 42.56 -31.61 -6.49
CA ARG A 604 41.87 -30.90 -5.40
C ARG A 604 40.78 -29.97 -5.94
N ASP A 605 41.00 -29.33 -7.09
CA ASP A 605 40.08 -28.34 -7.64
C ASP A 605 38.77 -28.98 -8.17
N GLU A 606 38.81 -30.25 -8.58
CA GLU A 606 37.61 -30.98 -8.99
C GLU A 606 36.96 -31.78 -7.84
N MET A 607 37.40 -31.64 -6.59
CA MET A 607 36.74 -32.29 -5.45
C MET A 607 35.35 -31.68 -5.21
N PRO A 608 34.28 -32.48 -5.22
CA PRO A 608 32.92 -31.96 -4.97
C PRO A 608 32.59 -31.75 -3.49
N ALA A 609 33.47 -32.12 -2.55
CA ALA A 609 33.26 -31.85 -1.13
C ALA A 609 33.33 -30.34 -0.83
N ILE A 610 32.65 -29.92 0.25
CA ILE A 610 32.67 -28.52 0.69
C ILE A 610 34.12 -28.13 1.03
N LYS A 611 34.63 -27.08 0.39
CA LYS A 611 36.02 -26.62 0.52
C LYS A 611 36.49 -26.47 1.97
N THR A 612 35.67 -25.86 2.82
CA THR A 612 35.99 -25.72 4.25
C THR A 612 36.16 -27.07 4.94
N GLU A 613 35.37 -28.08 4.59
CA GLU A 613 35.50 -29.42 5.18
C GLU A 613 36.75 -30.16 4.70
N ILE A 614 37.20 -29.90 3.46
CA ILE A 614 38.49 -30.40 2.95
C ILE A 614 39.64 -29.78 3.75
N ASP A 615 39.64 -28.45 3.90
CA ASP A 615 40.65 -27.72 4.67
C ASP A 615 40.67 -28.20 6.14
N GLU A 616 39.48 -28.47 6.73
CA GLU A 616 39.39 -29.01 8.09
C GLU A 616 39.85 -30.46 8.22
N ALA A 617 39.69 -31.29 7.18
CA ALA A 617 40.23 -32.65 7.17
C ALA A 617 41.77 -32.64 7.16
N GLU A 618 42.39 -31.79 6.33
CA GLU A 618 43.84 -31.61 6.29
C GLU A 618 44.38 -31.16 7.65
N ARG A 619 43.70 -30.20 8.29
CA ARG A 619 44.05 -29.73 9.65
C ARG A 619 43.92 -30.82 10.73
N GLU A 620 43.05 -31.79 10.53
CA GLU A 620 42.90 -32.97 11.41
C GLU A 620 43.92 -34.08 11.10
N GLY A 621 44.80 -33.87 10.11
CA GLY A 621 45.85 -34.81 9.72
C GLY A 621 45.38 -35.90 8.75
N VAL A 622 44.27 -35.69 8.05
CA VAL A 622 43.87 -36.53 6.91
C VAL A 622 44.76 -36.19 5.71
N GLN A 623 45.36 -37.20 5.11
CA GLN A 623 46.22 -37.08 3.94
C GLN A 623 45.40 -37.23 2.65
N PHE A 624 45.88 -36.62 1.55
CA PHE A 624 45.24 -36.70 0.25
C PHE A 624 46.22 -37.22 -0.80
N HIS A 625 45.80 -38.22 -1.56
CA HIS A 625 46.46 -38.72 -2.75
C HIS A 625 45.58 -38.44 -3.97
N PHE A 626 45.88 -37.33 -4.63
CA PHE A 626 45.18 -36.92 -5.85
C PHE A 626 45.67 -37.67 -7.07
N LEU A 627 44.88 -37.63 -8.14
CA LEU A 627 45.20 -38.27 -9.42
C LEU A 627 45.54 -39.75 -9.25
N ALA A 628 44.76 -40.46 -8.43
CA ALA A 628 44.89 -41.90 -8.26
C ALA A 628 43.53 -42.60 -8.21
N ALA A 629 43.45 -43.77 -8.84
CA ALA A 629 42.25 -44.60 -8.82
C ALA A 629 42.62 -46.05 -8.50
N PRO A 630 41.90 -46.73 -7.58
CA PRO A 630 42.14 -48.12 -7.28
C PRO A 630 41.70 -49.03 -8.44
N VAL A 631 42.47 -50.08 -8.68
CA VAL A 631 42.23 -51.07 -9.74
C VAL A 631 42.05 -52.48 -9.20
N LYS A 632 42.56 -52.75 -8.00
CA LYS A 632 42.48 -54.06 -7.34
C LYS A 632 42.65 -53.92 -5.84
N VAL A 633 41.89 -54.71 -5.08
CA VAL A 633 42.09 -54.86 -3.63
C VAL A 633 43.13 -55.96 -3.35
N ILE A 634 44.12 -55.64 -2.53
CA ILE A 634 45.21 -56.53 -2.11
C ILE A 634 44.80 -57.20 -0.79
N THR A 635 44.94 -58.52 -0.77
CA THR A 635 44.51 -59.36 0.36
C THR A 635 45.61 -60.29 0.82
N ASN A 636 45.71 -60.50 2.13
CA ASN A 636 46.54 -61.54 2.74
C ASN A 636 45.67 -62.42 3.64
N ASN A 637 45.68 -63.74 3.43
CA ASN A 637 44.84 -64.71 4.16
C ASN A 637 43.33 -64.34 4.23
N GLY A 638 42.79 -63.77 3.15
CA GLY A 638 41.37 -63.36 3.08
C GLY A 638 41.03 -62.06 3.82
N ARG A 639 42.02 -61.31 4.32
CA ARG A 639 41.86 -60.00 4.94
C ARG A 639 42.47 -58.90 4.09
N PHE A 640 41.83 -57.73 4.07
CA PHE A 640 42.34 -56.52 3.41
C PHE A 640 43.71 -56.08 3.97
N THR A 641 44.66 -55.78 3.09
CA THR A 641 45.99 -55.24 3.45
C THR A 641 46.44 -54.03 2.62
N GLY A 642 45.67 -53.65 1.59
CA GLY A 642 45.99 -52.50 0.75
C GLY A 642 45.21 -52.47 -0.57
N ILE A 643 45.48 -51.46 -1.39
CA ILE A 643 44.92 -51.30 -2.74
C ILE A 643 46.05 -51.08 -3.74
N GLN A 644 45.91 -51.67 -4.92
CA GLN A 644 46.70 -51.33 -6.09
C GLN A 644 45.99 -50.20 -6.84
N CYS A 645 46.73 -49.18 -7.25
CA CYS A 645 46.22 -47.99 -7.92
C CYS A 645 46.97 -47.70 -9.22
N PHE A 646 46.33 -46.96 -10.13
CA PHE A 646 47.00 -46.24 -11.21
C PHE A 646 47.09 -44.76 -10.88
N HIS A 647 48.10 -44.08 -11.44
CA HIS A 647 48.05 -42.63 -11.60
C HIS A 647 47.05 -42.23 -12.70
N MET A 648 46.46 -41.07 -12.52
CA MET A 648 45.48 -40.47 -13.43
C MET A 648 46.06 -39.17 -14.01
N GLU A 649 45.62 -38.80 -15.20
CA GLU A 649 45.78 -37.45 -15.74
C GLU A 649 44.41 -36.80 -15.98
N LEU A 650 44.38 -35.46 -16.07
CA LEU A 650 43.15 -34.72 -16.31
C LEU A 650 42.95 -34.49 -17.81
N GLY A 651 41.92 -35.09 -18.37
CA GLY A 651 41.43 -34.82 -19.71
C GLY A 651 40.54 -33.57 -19.78
N GLU A 652 39.76 -33.51 -20.85
CA GLU A 652 38.74 -32.47 -21.06
C GLU A 652 37.63 -32.53 -19.99
N PRO A 653 36.99 -31.41 -19.65
CA PRO A 653 35.80 -31.38 -18.80
C PRO A 653 34.68 -32.31 -19.31
N ASP A 654 34.07 -33.06 -18.38
CA ASP A 654 32.85 -33.83 -18.61
C ASP A 654 31.60 -32.92 -18.59
N GLU A 655 30.41 -33.50 -18.80
CA GLU A 655 29.13 -32.76 -18.78
C GLU A 655 28.85 -32.06 -17.45
N SER A 656 29.51 -32.47 -16.36
CA SER A 656 29.43 -31.79 -15.05
C SER A 656 30.43 -30.64 -14.91
N GLY A 657 31.18 -30.31 -15.96
CA GLY A 657 32.23 -29.28 -15.97
C GLY A 657 33.53 -29.71 -15.29
N ARG A 658 33.62 -30.95 -14.79
CA ARG A 658 34.82 -31.46 -14.09
C ARG A 658 35.71 -32.19 -15.08
N ARG A 659 37.02 -31.97 -15.00
CA ARG A 659 37.98 -32.65 -15.88
C ARG A 659 37.88 -34.17 -15.75
N ALA A 660 37.76 -34.84 -16.89
CA ALA A 660 37.62 -36.29 -16.97
C ALA A 660 38.93 -36.96 -16.51
N PRO A 661 38.90 -37.94 -15.60
CA PRO A 661 40.10 -38.61 -15.15
C PRO A 661 40.49 -39.72 -16.15
N ILE A 662 41.70 -39.66 -16.70
CA ILE A 662 42.22 -40.62 -17.70
C ILE A 662 43.31 -41.47 -17.05
N PRO A 663 43.22 -42.82 -17.06
CA PRO A 663 44.25 -43.69 -16.48
C PRO A 663 45.58 -43.62 -17.24
N LEU A 664 46.68 -43.41 -16.52
CA LEU A 664 48.04 -43.53 -17.07
C LEU A 664 48.46 -45.01 -17.05
N LYS A 665 48.42 -45.68 -18.20
CA LYS A 665 48.77 -47.11 -18.30
C LYS A 665 50.24 -47.35 -17.92
N GLY A 666 50.50 -48.37 -17.09
CA GLY A 666 51.86 -48.72 -16.63
C GLY A 666 52.37 -47.90 -15.44
N SER A 667 51.48 -47.15 -14.77
CA SER A 667 51.79 -46.33 -13.59
C SER A 667 51.33 -46.98 -12.27
N ASP A 668 51.31 -48.31 -12.23
CA ASP A 668 50.89 -49.11 -11.08
C ASP A 668 51.70 -48.81 -9.81
N PHE A 669 51.00 -48.61 -8.69
CA PHE A 669 51.62 -48.55 -7.37
C PHE A 669 50.68 -49.09 -6.29
N GLU A 670 51.23 -49.44 -5.13
CA GLU A 670 50.47 -50.00 -4.01
C GLU A 670 50.34 -49.01 -2.85
N ILE A 671 49.17 -48.96 -2.24
CA ILE A 671 48.89 -48.23 -1.01
C ILE A 671 48.54 -49.25 0.08
N ASN A 672 49.38 -49.34 1.11
CA ASN A 672 49.16 -50.21 2.26
C ASN A 672 48.15 -49.61 3.23
N ALA A 673 47.14 -50.38 3.62
CA ALA A 673 46.13 -49.97 4.60
C ALA A 673 45.51 -51.20 5.28
N ASP A 674 44.98 -51.02 6.48
CA ASP A 674 44.37 -52.10 7.26
C ASP A 674 42.83 -52.09 7.15
N GLN A 675 42.27 -51.05 6.53
CA GLN A 675 40.85 -50.90 6.21
C GLN A 675 40.65 -50.01 4.97
N LEU A 676 39.63 -50.32 4.16
CA LEU A 676 39.21 -49.52 3.01
C LEU A 676 37.79 -49.02 3.20
N ILE A 677 37.57 -47.72 2.99
CA ILE A 677 36.24 -47.10 2.95
C ILE A 677 35.94 -46.61 1.53
N ILE A 678 34.87 -47.09 0.91
CA ILE A 678 34.50 -46.73 -0.47
C ILE A 678 33.40 -45.66 -0.44
N ALA A 679 33.66 -44.51 -1.08
CA ALA A 679 32.82 -43.31 -1.07
C ALA A 679 32.70 -42.66 -2.47
N ILE A 680 32.43 -43.48 -3.49
CA ILE A 680 32.49 -43.07 -4.91
C ILE A 680 31.15 -42.62 -5.51
N GLY A 681 30.05 -42.72 -4.77
CA GLY A 681 28.72 -42.37 -5.26
C GLY A 681 27.62 -43.10 -4.53
N GLN A 682 26.39 -42.70 -4.81
CA GLN A 682 25.19 -43.28 -4.24
C GLN A 682 24.17 -43.47 -5.36
N ARG A 683 23.31 -44.47 -5.21
CA ARG A 683 22.18 -44.74 -6.08
C ARG A 683 20.93 -45.01 -5.27
N THR A 684 19.81 -44.95 -5.95
CA THR A 684 18.49 -45.28 -5.41
C THR A 684 18.35 -46.78 -5.25
N ASP A 685 17.50 -47.18 -4.29
CA ASP A 685 17.10 -48.58 -4.20
C ASP A 685 16.07 -48.88 -5.29
N GLN A 686 16.54 -49.52 -6.36
CA GLN A 686 15.73 -49.97 -7.48
C GLN A 686 14.96 -51.26 -7.16
N LYS A 687 14.80 -51.67 -5.91
CA LYS A 687 13.90 -52.76 -5.50
C LYS A 687 12.61 -52.26 -4.88
N ALA A 688 12.61 -51.04 -4.34
CA ALA A 688 11.44 -50.44 -3.71
C ALA A 688 10.48 -49.92 -4.79
N PHE A 689 9.31 -50.57 -4.97
CA PHE A 689 8.22 -50.19 -5.90
C PHE A 689 8.43 -50.49 -7.40
N VAL A 690 9.32 -51.42 -7.75
CA VAL A 690 9.68 -51.77 -9.15
C VAL A 690 8.51 -52.16 -10.04
N GLU A 691 7.51 -52.83 -9.46
CA GLU A 691 6.33 -53.30 -10.21
C GLU A 691 5.31 -52.17 -10.44
N GLU A 692 5.42 -51.05 -9.72
CA GLU A 692 4.43 -49.97 -9.70
C GLU A 692 4.94 -48.70 -10.42
N LEU A 693 6.25 -48.43 -10.40
CA LEU A 693 6.84 -47.15 -10.85
C LEU A 693 7.87 -47.30 -11.97
N ARG A 694 8.02 -46.24 -12.78
CA ARG A 694 9.04 -46.14 -13.84
C ARG A 694 10.33 -45.52 -13.31
N TYR A 695 11.45 -46.05 -13.78
CA TYR A 695 12.79 -45.55 -13.49
C TYR A 695 13.47 -45.00 -14.74
N SER A 696 14.33 -44.01 -14.55
CA SER A 696 15.20 -43.46 -15.58
C SER A 696 16.36 -44.42 -15.89
N ASN A 697 17.09 -44.16 -16.98
CA ASN A 697 18.28 -44.93 -17.35
C ASN A 697 19.40 -44.82 -16.30
N SER A 698 19.43 -43.74 -15.50
CA SER A 698 20.37 -43.56 -14.40
C SER A 698 19.91 -44.26 -13.10
N GLY A 699 18.75 -44.92 -13.13
CA GLY A 699 18.21 -45.69 -12.01
C GLY A 699 17.36 -44.90 -11.02
N THR A 700 17.17 -43.59 -11.21
CA THR A 700 16.31 -42.75 -10.36
C THR A 700 14.83 -42.89 -10.75
N LEU A 701 13.90 -42.46 -9.89
CA LEU A 701 12.48 -42.45 -10.24
C LEU A 701 12.18 -41.44 -11.35
N SER A 702 11.40 -41.87 -12.34
CA SER A 702 10.95 -41.01 -13.43
C SER A 702 9.70 -40.23 -13.01
N VAL A 703 9.80 -38.92 -13.10
CA VAL A 703 8.70 -37.99 -12.83
C VAL A 703 8.60 -36.96 -13.94
N ASP A 704 7.43 -36.32 -14.04
CA ASP A 704 7.29 -35.09 -14.79
C ASP A 704 8.16 -33.98 -14.14
N PRO A 705 9.01 -33.28 -14.91
CA PRO A 705 10.00 -32.35 -14.36
C PRO A 705 9.41 -31.06 -13.78
N ILE A 706 8.13 -30.77 -14.03
CA ILE A 706 7.46 -29.57 -13.52
C ILE A 706 6.58 -29.92 -12.31
N THR A 707 5.79 -30.98 -12.44
CA THR A 707 4.76 -31.37 -11.47
C THR A 707 5.24 -32.42 -10.48
N LEU A 708 6.40 -33.04 -10.72
CA LEU A 708 6.96 -34.15 -9.93
C LEU A 708 6.05 -35.38 -9.83
N LYS A 709 5.01 -35.44 -10.68
CA LYS A 709 4.08 -36.56 -10.76
C LYS A 709 4.76 -37.77 -11.40
N THR A 710 4.55 -38.95 -10.82
CA THR A 710 5.05 -40.21 -11.37
C THR A 710 4.11 -40.75 -12.46
N ASN A 711 4.35 -41.98 -12.94
CA ASN A 711 3.42 -42.69 -13.81
C ASN A 711 2.13 -43.16 -13.10
N MET A 712 2.02 -43.02 -11.79
CA MET A 712 0.86 -43.46 -11.02
C MET A 712 0.05 -42.24 -10.54
N GLU A 713 -1.28 -42.32 -10.70
CA GLU A 713 -2.19 -41.24 -10.30
C GLU A 713 -2.12 -40.98 -8.79
N GLY A 714 -2.08 -39.71 -8.40
CA GLY A 714 -1.94 -39.31 -6.99
C GLY A 714 -0.59 -39.61 -6.35
N VAL A 715 0.43 -40.05 -7.10
CA VAL A 715 1.78 -40.32 -6.58
C VAL A 715 2.81 -39.35 -7.17
N PHE A 716 3.53 -38.68 -6.27
CA PHE A 716 4.58 -37.71 -6.55
C PHE A 716 5.90 -38.19 -5.97
N ALA A 717 7.04 -37.78 -6.52
CA ALA A 717 8.35 -38.13 -5.98
C ALA A 717 9.35 -36.98 -6.10
N GLY A 718 10.27 -36.85 -5.14
CA GLY A 718 11.21 -35.73 -5.09
C GLY A 718 12.38 -35.94 -4.13
N GLY A 719 13.39 -35.08 -4.24
CA GLY A 719 14.67 -35.25 -3.56
C GLY A 719 15.57 -36.27 -4.25
N ASP A 720 16.53 -36.85 -3.53
CA ASP A 720 17.58 -37.70 -4.10
C ASP A 720 17.06 -38.96 -4.80
N VAL A 721 15.84 -39.41 -4.49
CA VAL A 721 15.21 -40.54 -5.20
C VAL A 721 14.90 -40.21 -6.67
N VAL A 722 14.77 -38.93 -7.01
CA VAL A 722 14.57 -38.42 -8.37
C VAL A 722 15.85 -37.78 -8.91
N LEU A 723 16.48 -36.91 -8.11
CA LEU A 723 17.63 -36.11 -8.52
C LEU A 723 18.94 -36.91 -8.58
N GLY A 724 18.99 -38.08 -7.92
CA GLY A 724 20.25 -38.72 -7.53
C GLY A 724 20.89 -38.00 -6.34
N ALA A 725 22.08 -38.44 -5.93
CA ALA A 725 22.78 -37.85 -4.78
C ALA A 725 22.99 -36.33 -4.98
N SER A 726 22.29 -35.53 -4.19
CA SER A 726 22.25 -34.07 -4.29
C SER A 726 22.60 -33.42 -2.94
N ASP A 727 22.42 -32.11 -2.85
CA ASP A 727 22.57 -31.37 -1.60
C ASP A 727 21.24 -31.22 -0.85
N VAL A 728 21.33 -30.89 0.44
CA VAL A 728 20.18 -30.79 1.34
C VAL A 728 19.18 -29.73 0.88
N ILE A 729 19.62 -28.57 0.41
CA ILE A 729 18.71 -27.47 0.07
C ILE A 729 17.95 -27.77 -1.23
N SER A 730 18.58 -28.44 -2.18
CA SER A 730 17.96 -28.95 -3.40
C SER A 730 16.87 -29.99 -3.09
N ALA A 731 17.13 -30.92 -2.16
CA ALA A 731 16.12 -31.87 -1.71
C ALA A 731 14.91 -31.19 -1.03
N MET A 732 15.16 -30.15 -0.22
CA MET A 732 14.07 -29.37 0.40
C MET A 732 13.24 -28.60 -0.64
N GLY A 733 13.88 -28.00 -1.64
CA GLY A 733 13.20 -27.36 -2.76
C GLY A 733 12.27 -28.35 -3.50
N ALA A 734 12.75 -29.56 -3.79
CA ALA A 734 11.90 -30.61 -4.37
C ALA A 734 10.71 -30.98 -3.47
N GLY A 735 10.88 -30.92 -2.14
CA GLY A 735 9.78 -31.11 -1.18
C GLY A 735 8.72 -30.01 -1.24
N GLN A 736 9.12 -28.73 -1.36
CA GLN A 736 8.19 -27.61 -1.53
C GLN A 736 7.42 -27.71 -2.86
N GLU A 737 8.12 -28.04 -3.94
CA GLU A 737 7.52 -28.21 -5.26
C GLU A 737 6.52 -29.37 -5.29
N ALA A 738 6.81 -30.45 -4.56
CA ALA A 738 5.89 -31.57 -4.41
C ALA A 738 4.66 -31.19 -3.58
N ALA A 739 4.81 -30.43 -2.49
CA ALA A 739 3.68 -29.96 -1.69
C ALA A 739 2.70 -29.12 -2.53
N THR A 740 3.21 -28.19 -3.34
CA THR A 740 2.39 -27.42 -4.30
C THR A 740 1.69 -28.32 -5.32
N SER A 741 2.38 -29.31 -5.86
CA SER A 741 1.78 -30.22 -6.84
C SER A 741 0.70 -31.13 -6.22
N ILE A 742 0.88 -31.55 -4.98
CA ILE A 742 -0.11 -32.32 -4.22
C ILE A 742 -1.34 -31.47 -3.88
N GLU A 743 -1.16 -30.23 -3.45
CA GLU A 743 -2.26 -29.31 -3.18
C GLU A 743 -3.11 -29.06 -4.44
N LEU A 744 -2.47 -28.67 -5.55
CA LEU A 744 -3.18 -28.46 -6.82
C LEU A 744 -3.92 -29.72 -7.28
N TYR A 745 -3.32 -30.90 -7.08
CA TYR A 745 -3.96 -32.19 -7.37
C TYR A 745 -5.21 -32.44 -6.52
N LEU A 746 -5.12 -32.20 -5.21
CA LEU A 746 -6.25 -32.41 -4.29
C LEU A 746 -7.38 -31.39 -4.51
N GLU A 747 -7.04 -30.17 -4.94
CA GLU A 747 -8.01 -29.13 -5.27
C GLU A 747 -8.60 -29.25 -6.68
N GLY A 748 -8.12 -30.20 -7.50
CA GLY A 748 -8.58 -30.38 -8.88
C GLY A 748 -8.15 -29.25 -9.82
N VAL A 749 -7.09 -28.53 -9.47
CA VAL A 749 -6.50 -27.45 -10.27
C VAL A 749 -5.42 -28.01 -11.19
N ASP A 750 -5.24 -27.39 -12.36
CA ASP A 750 -4.19 -27.79 -13.31
C ASP A 750 -2.79 -27.69 -12.68
N LEU A 751 -2.06 -28.81 -12.66
CA LEU A 751 -0.77 -28.95 -11.98
C LEU A 751 0.35 -28.09 -12.58
N VAL A 752 0.18 -27.60 -13.81
CA VAL A 752 1.19 -26.78 -14.50
C VAL A 752 0.78 -25.30 -14.45
N LYS A 753 -0.46 -24.97 -14.79
CA LYS A 753 -0.97 -23.60 -14.86
C LYS A 753 -1.31 -23.01 -13.50
N GLY A 754 -1.68 -23.82 -12.52
CA GLY A 754 -2.02 -23.37 -11.17
C GLY A 754 -0.80 -23.05 -10.30
N ARG A 755 0.42 -23.24 -10.82
CA ARG A 755 1.66 -23.06 -10.04
C ARG A 755 1.99 -21.57 -9.86
N PRO A 756 2.56 -21.18 -8.70
CA PRO A 756 3.10 -19.85 -8.51
C PRO A 756 4.14 -19.49 -9.57
N ALA A 757 4.21 -18.21 -9.94
CA ALA A 757 5.22 -17.70 -10.86
C ALA A 757 6.64 -17.93 -10.30
N LYS A 758 7.59 -18.26 -11.19
CA LYS A 758 8.99 -18.41 -10.81
C LYS A 758 9.57 -17.05 -10.39
N LEU A 759 10.40 -17.06 -9.35
CA LEU A 759 11.14 -15.89 -8.91
C LEU A 759 12.10 -15.42 -10.02
N LYS A 760 12.09 -14.13 -10.34
CA LYS A 760 12.98 -13.51 -11.34
C LYS A 760 14.02 -12.66 -10.59
N LYS A 761 15.31 -12.71 -10.95
CA LYS A 761 16.37 -11.92 -10.29
C LYS A 761 16.28 -10.44 -10.67
N VAL A 762 16.58 -9.53 -9.72
CA VAL A 762 16.79 -8.10 -10.00
C VAL A 762 17.86 -7.89 -11.08
N LYS A 763 17.59 -7.06 -12.09
CA LYS A 763 18.48 -6.87 -13.25
C LYS A 763 19.74 -6.07 -12.91
N GLU A 764 19.60 -4.94 -12.22
CA GLU A 764 20.73 -4.06 -11.90
C GLU A 764 20.69 -3.59 -10.44
N VAL A 765 21.85 -3.62 -9.79
CA VAL A 765 22.06 -3.13 -8.41
C VAL A 765 23.16 -2.07 -8.47
N PRO A 766 22.86 -0.79 -8.18
CA PRO A 766 23.87 0.26 -8.17
C PRO A 766 24.93 0.01 -7.09
N LEU A 767 26.21 -0.08 -7.48
CA LEU A 767 27.33 -0.33 -6.56
C LEU A 767 28.21 0.91 -6.32
N GLU A 768 27.91 2.03 -6.98
CA GLU A 768 28.67 3.27 -6.87
C GLU A 768 28.55 3.86 -5.45
N GLY A 769 29.70 4.14 -4.81
CA GLY A 769 29.76 4.71 -3.46
C GLY A 769 29.64 3.70 -2.31
N VAL A 770 29.50 2.40 -2.59
CA VAL A 770 29.52 1.35 -1.56
C VAL A 770 30.96 1.15 -1.07
N GLY A 771 31.19 1.37 0.23
CA GLY A 771 32.51 1.17 0.87
C GLY A 771 32.88 -0.31 1.03
N LYS A 772 34.18 -0.61 0.99
CA LYS A 772 34.70 -1.98 1.24
C LYS A 772 34.77 -2.27 2.73
N GLU A 773 34.33 -3.45 3.15
CA GLU A 773 34.39 -3.94 4.53
C GLU A 773 34.81 -5.42 4.55
N THR A 774 35.65 -5.78 5.52
CA THR A 774 36.06 -7.17 5.72
C THR A 774 34.92 -8.02 6.26
N ARG A 775 34.73 -9.20 5.65
CA ARG A 775 33.79 -10.24 6.10
C ARG A 775 34.02 -10.59 7.56
N LYS A 776 32.95 -10.67 8.35
CA LYS A 776 33.03 -11.14 9.73
C LYS A 776 32.80 -12.64 9.72
N ASP A 777 33.80 -13.39 10.15
CA ASP A 777 33.71 -14.84 10.38
C ASP A 777 34.35 -15.18 11.72
N LEU A 778 33.86 -16.22 12.40
CA LEU A 778 34.53 -16.76 13.58
C LEU A 778 35.51 -17.88 13.19
N PRO A 779 36.69 -17.93 13.84
CA PRO A 779 37.64 -19.01 13.61
C PRO A 779 37.05 -20.36 14.07
N PRO A 780 37.34 -21.47 13.37
CA PRO A 780 36.90 -22.80 13.78
C PRO A 780 37.57 -23.22 15.10
N LEU A 781 37.02 -24.26 15.75
CA LEU A 781 37.60 -24.87 16.93
C LEU A 781 39.04 -25.32 16.64
N LYS A 782 39.99 -24.95 17.50
CA LYS A 782 41.42 -25.31 17.29
C LYS A 782 41.61 -26.84 17.26
N PRO A 783 42.49 -27.39 16.40
CA PRO A 783 42.68 -28.83 16.25
C PRO A 783 42.88 -29.60 17.56
N GLU A 784 43.62 -29.03 18.51
CA GLU A 784 43.95 -29.67 19.79
C GLU A 784 42.71 -29.84 20.70
N LYS A 785 41.65 -29.08 20.44
CA LYS A 785 40.37 -29.13 21.16
C LYS A 785 39.33 -30.02 20.48
N ARG A 786 39.63 -30.60 19.31
CA ARG A 786 38.73 -31.48 18.55
C ARG A 786 38.78 -32.91 19.06
N ILE A 787 38.52 -33.09 20.35
CA ILE A 787 38.49 -34.40 20.99
C ILE A 787 37.09 -35.00 20.77
N GLY A 788 37.03 -36.23 20.26
CA GLY A 788 35.76 -36.91 19.96
C GLY A 788 34.93 -36.20 18.88
N PHE A 789 33.62 -36.06 19.11
CA PHE A 789 32.65 -35.54 18.13
C PHE A 789 32.26 -34.07 18.36
N ALA A 790 33.14 -33.27 18.99
CA ALA A 790 32.91 -31.83 19.18
C ALA A 790 32.73 -31.11 17.83
N GLU A 791 31.78 -30.16 17.78
CA GLU A 791 31.54 -29.31 16.61
C GLU A 791 32.77 -28.47 16.28
N VAL A 792 33.10 -28.38 14.98
CA VAL A 792 34.30 -27.68 14.50
C VAL A 792 34.02 -26.24 14.10
N ASN A 793 32.95 -26.01 13.35
CA ASN A 793 32.51 -24.66 13.02
C ASN A 793 31.63 -24.17 14.17
N LEU A 794 31.87 -22.96 14.69
CA LEU A 794 31.14 -22.40 15.83
C LEU A 794 30.11 -21.31 15.44
N GLY A 795 30.02 -20.95 14.15
CA GLY A 795 29.11 -19.87 13.70
C GLY A 795 29.40 -18.54 14.39
N PHE A 796 28.39 -17.70 14.65
CA PHE A 796 28.52 -16.48 15.46
C PHE A 796 28.12 -16.68 16.94
N ALA A 797 28.42 -17.84 17.51
CA ALA A 797 27.96 -18.20 18.86
C ALA A 797 28.27 -17.11 19.91
N ASP A 798 27.22 -16.50 20.46
CA ASP A 798 27.21 -15.43 21.48
C ASP A 798 27.89 -14.11 21.08
N GLN A 799 28.17 -13.95 19.79
CA GLN A 799 28.77 -12.75 19.21
C GLN A 799 27.72 -11.92 18.46
N PHE A 800 26.70 -11.47 19.20
CA PHE A 800 25.58 -10.68 18.66
C PHE A 800 26.05 -9.48 17.83
N GLU A 801 27.05 -8.77 18.33
CA GLU A 801 27.62 -7.60 17.64
C GLU A 801 28.25 -7.95 16.30
N LEU A 802 28.94 -9.09 16.21
CA LEU A 802 29.54 -9.55 14.95
C LEU A 802 28.46 -10.01 13.96
N ALA A 803 27.43 -10.72 14.42
CA ALA A 803 26.31 -11.13 13.55
C ALA A 803 25.52 -9.90 13.03
N ILE A 804 25.27 -8.91 13.87
CA ILE A 804 24.66 -7.63 13.50
C ILE A 804 25.55 -6.88 12.50
N ALA A 805 26.86 -6.80 12.77
CA ALA A 805 27.81 -6.11 11.90
C ALA A 805 27.90 -6.77 10.52
N GLU A 806 27.95 -8.10 10.46
CA GLU A 806 27.94 -8.83 9.19
C GLU A 806 26.62 -8.61 8.44
N SER A 807 25.49 -8.64 9.12
CA SER A 807 24.18 -8.43 8.48
C SER A 807 24.02 -7.01 7.91
N LYS A 808 24.62 -6.00 8.56
CA LYS A 808 24.63 -4.60 8.09
C LYS A 808 25.42 -4.41 6.79
N ARG A 809 26.28 -5.36 6.40
CA ARG A 809 26.96 -5.34 5.10
C ARG A 809 26.01 -5.63 3.92
N CYS A 810 24.78 -6.08 4.19
CA CYS A 810 23.80 -6.38 3.13
C CYS A 810 23.45 -5.13 2.31
N LEU A 811 23.48 -5.26 0.98
CA LEU A 811 23.16 -4.16 0.05
C LEU A 811 21.66 -3.92 -0.13
N ASN A 812 20.81 -4.76 0.46
CA ASN A 812 19.35 -4.73 0.26
C ASN A 812 18.96 -4.71 -1.24
N CYS A 813 19.59 -5.57 -2.04
CA CYS A 813 19.48 -5.56 -3.49
C CYS A 813 18.07 -5.80 -4.05
N GLY A 814 17.18 -6.47 -3.31
CA GLY A 814 15.76 -6.62 -3.64
C GLY A 814 14.99 -5.30 -3.65
N SER A 815 15.52 -4.24 -3.02
CA SER A 815 14.91 -2.89 -3.12
C SER A 815 15.00 -2.27 -4.52
N TYR A 816 15.82 -2.84 -5.41
CA TYR A 816 16.01 -2.42 -6.80
C TYR A 816 15.22 -3.27 -7.82
N ALA A 817 14.36 -4.18 -7.35
CA ALA A 817 13.35 -4.83 -8.17
C ALA A 817 12.63 -3.80 -9.05
N GLU A 818 12.58 -4.00 -10.38
CA GLU A 818 11.79 -3.16 -11.28
C GLU A 818 10.39 -3.01 -10.68
N LYS A 819 10.02 -1.76 -10.34
CA LYS A 819 8.75 -1.39 -9.75
C LYS A 819 7.61 -1.53 -10.76
N GLU A 820 7.28 -2.77 -11.11
CA GLU A 820 6.05 -3.15 -11.80
C GLU A 820 5.21 -4.02 -10.85
N ALA A 821 4.80 -3.45 -9.73
CA ALA A 821 3.65 -3.88 -8.94
C ALA A 821 3.05 -2.65 -8.23
N PRO A 822 1.72 -2.59 -7.99
CA PRO A 822 1.07 -1.41 -7.44
C PRO A 822 1.59 -1.07 -6.03
N GLU A 823 1.56 0.21 -5.68
CA GLU A 823 1.97 0.66 -4.35
C GLU A 823 0.94 0.23 -3.30
N THR A 824 1.07 -0.98 -2.76
CA THR A 824 0.55 -1.23 -1.40
C THR A 824 1.61 -0.74 -0.43
N GLY A 825 1.60 0.58 -0.21
CA GLY A 825 2.37 1.21 0.85
C GLY A 825 1.99 0.61 2.21
N ALA A 826 3.02 0.33 3.00
CA ALA A 826 3.02 0.24 4.45
C ALA A 826 1.65 0.38 5.15
N GLY A 827 1.06 -0.75 5.56
CA GLY A 827 -0.20 -0.82 6.31
C GLY A 827 -0.16 -0.27 7.74
N ARG A 828 0.53 0.87 7.99
CA ARG A 828 0.50 1.57 9.29
C ARG A 828 0.20 3.08 9.19
N ASP A 829 -0.01 3.63 8.00
CA ASP A 829 -0.22 5.09 7.84
C ASP A 829 -1.44 5.46 6.96
N ILE A 830 -2.33 4.49 6.67
CA ILE A 830 -3.56 4.67 5.89
C ILE A 830 -4.72 5.02 6.85
N GLY A 831 -5.56 5.99 6.49
CA GLY A 831 -6.79 6.35 7.23
C GLY A 831 -6.88 7.78 7.77
N ILE A 832 -8.00 8.07 8.42
CA ILE A 832 -8.27 9.36 9.08
C ILE A 832 -7.66 9.38 10.49
N LYS A 833 -6.82 10.37 10.75
CA LYS A 833 -5.97 10.47 11.95
C LYS A 833 -6.66 11.21 13.10
N ILE A 834 -7.77 10.67 13.59
CA ILE A 834 -8.45 11.08 14.84
C ILE A 834 -8.32 9.98 15.91
N ALA A 835 -9.17 9.97 16.95
CA ALA A 835 -9.12 8.87 17.94
C ALA A 835 -9.26 7.50 17.23
N PRO A 836 -8.39 6.51 17.49
CA PRO A 836 -8.37 5.27 16.71
C PRO A 836 -9.67 4.46 16.71
N GLY A 837 -10.45 4.54 17.80
CA GLY A 837 -11.76 3.89 17.90
C GLY A 837 -12.93 4.73 17.36
N ALA A 838 -12.70 5.98 16.98
CA ALA A 838 -13.75 6.88 16.49
C ALA A 838 -14.33 6.39 15.16
N TYR A 839 -15.59 6.78 14.94
CA TYR A 839 -16.26 6.60 13.68
C TYR A 839 -16.26 7.90 12.89
N THR A 840 -16.39 7.75 11.59
CA THR A 840 -16.90 8.81 10.74
C THR A 840 -18.18 8.39 10.08
N HIS A 841 -19.15 9.28 10.15
CA HIS A 841 -20.45 9.14 9.55
C HIS A 841 -20.53 9.90 8.23
N VAL A 842 -20.75 9.17 7.15
CA VAL A 842 -20.97 9.71 5.81
C VAL A 842 -22.47 9.79 5.57
N LEU A 843 -22.97 10.97 5.25
CA LEU A 843 -24.39 11.19 4.99
C LEU A 843 -24.84 10.50 3.68
N PRO A 844 -26.13 10.18 3.55
CA PRO A 844 -26.68 9.51 2.37
C PRO A 844 -26.66 10.43 1.13
N ILE A 845 -26.88 9.86 -0.04
CA ILE A 845 -26.99 10.59 -1.31
C ILE A 845 -28.34 10.34 -1.98
N GLU A 846 -28.77 11.25 -2.85
CA GLU A 846 -30.06 11.17 -3.56
C GLU A 846 -29.91 10.51 -4.94
N ALA A 847 -28.88 10.90 -5.70
CA ALA A 847 -28.69 10.45 -7.09
C ALA A 847 -27.23 10.57 -7.56
N GLY A 848 -26.95 10.23 -8.83
CA GLY A 848 -25.62 10.27 -9.43
C GLY A 848 -24.92 11.65 -9.37
N PHE A 849 -25.68 12.74 -9.49
CA PHE A 849 -25.15 14.11 -9.43
C PHE A 849 -25.69 14.94 -8.25
N VAL A 850 -26.43 14.32 -7.33
CA VAL A 850 -26.98 14.99 -6.14
C VAL A 850 -26.59 14.18 -4.91
N GLY A 851 -25.62 14.72 -4.17
CA GLY A 851 -24.92 13.98 -3.12
C GLY A 851 -25.32 14.37 -1.70
N ALA A 852 -24.42 14.03 -0.78
CA ALA A 852 -24.61 14.19 0.65
C ALA A 852 -24.51 15.66 1.10
N ASP A 853 -23.88 16.50 0.29
CA ASP A 853 -23.91 17.96 0.43
C ASP A 853 -25.33 18.51 0.28
N ASN A 854 -26.05 18.12 -0.79
CA ASN A 854 -27.45 18.52 -0.98
C ASN A 854 -28.35 18.00 0.15
N VAL A 855 -28.12 16.78 0.63
CA VAL A 855 -28.83 16.25 1.82
C VAL A 855 -28.47 17.06 3.07
N GLY A 856 -27.23 17.51 3.21
CA GLY A 856 -26.80 18.44 4.25
C GLY A 856 -27.60 19.76 4.21
N VAL A 857 -27.75 20.34 3.02
CA VAL A 857 -28.61 21.53 2.80
C VAL A 857 -30.06 21.24 3.19
N LEU A 858 -30.58 20.08 2.77
CA LEU A 858 -31.94 19.64 3.04
C LEU A 858 -32.25 19.60 4.53
N ILE A 859 -31.37 19.02 5.36
CA ILE A 859 -31.59 18.93 6.82
C ILE A 859 -31.29 20.23 7.57
N ALA A 860 -30.50 21.13 6.98
CA ALA A 860 -30.19 22.43 7.55
C ALA A 860 -31.37 23.41 7.41
N GLU A 861 -31.97 23.46 6.22
CA GLU A 861 -33.08 24.38 5.92
C GLU A 861 -34.46 23.75 6.16
N ALA A 862 -34.55 22.41 6.16
CA ALA A 862 -35.73 21.62 6.50
C ALA A 862 -37.04 22.05 5.79
N PRO A 863 -37.07 22.15 4.45
CA PRO A 863 -38.26 22.57 3.69
C PRO A 863 -39.45 21.61 3.87
N TYR A 864 -39.22 20.35 4.25
CA TYR A 864 -40.25 19.36 4.59
C TYR A 864 -41.04 19.68 5.88
N PHE A 865 -40.68 20.73 6.62
CA PHE A 865 -41.52 21.26 7.71
C PHE A 865 -42.28 22.53 7.32
N GLN A 866 -42.12 23.03 6.10
CA GLN A 866 -42.75 24.26 5.64
C GLN A 866 -44.01 23.98 4.82
N ASP A 867 -44.97 24.90 4.87
CA ASP A 867 -46.16 24.87 4.00
C ASP A 867 -45.92 25.62 2.68
N SER A 868 -45.09 26.67 2.71
CA SER A 868 -44.69 27.47 1.55
C SER A 868 -43.87 26.67 0.54
N ILE A 869 -44.01 26.98 -0.75
CA ILE A 869 -43.15 26.41 -1.79
C ILE A 869 -41.79 27.11 -1.74
N GLU A 870 -40.77 26.39 -1.27
CA GLU A 870 -39.41 26.88 -1.15
C GLU A 870 -38.53 26.35 -2.28
N LEU A 871 -37.75 27.25 -2.90
CA LEU A 871 -36.68 26.90 -3.83
C LEU A 871 -35.34 27.16 -3.16
N ILE A 872 -34.59 26.10 -2.90
CA ILE A 872 -33.23 26.17 -2.38
C ILE A 872 -32.28 25.92 -3.55
N ILE A 873 -31.29 26.79 -3.70
CA ILE A 873 -30.29 26.74 -4.75
C ILE A 873 -28.92 26.71 -4.08
N ASP A 874 -28.25 25.56 -4.12
CA ASP A 874 -26.83 25.51 -3.80
C ASP A 874 -26.06 25.90 -5.04
N ILE A 875 -25.49 27.11 -5.00
CA ILE A 875 -24.68 27.62 -6.09
C ILE A 875 -23.30 27.03 -5.91
N GLY A 876 -22.81 26.26 -6.87
CA GLY A 876 -21.47 25.69 -6.92
C GLY A 876 -20.98 25.43 -8.34
N THR A 877 -19.92 24.62 -8.47
CA THR A 877 -19.42 24.12 -9.78
C THR A 877 -20.53 23.38 -10.53
N ASN A 878 -21.33 22.64 -9.77
CA ASN A 878 -22.64 22.15 -10.15
C ASN A 878 -23.67 23.01 -9.41
N GLY A 879 -24.84 23.24 -9.99
CA GLY A 879 -25.94 23.90 -9.29
C GLY A 879 -26.95 22.87 -8.82
N GLU A 880 -27.04 22.62 -7.52
CA GLU A 880 -28.06 21.75 -6.94
C GLU A 880 -29.30 22.56 -6.57
N LEU A 881 -30.47 22.00 -6.90
CA LEU A 881 -31.78 22.61 -6.65
C LEU A 881 -32.62 21.69 -5.78
N ILE A 882 -33.28 22.25 -4.78
CA ILE A 882 -34.36 21.59 -4.03
C ILE A 882 -35.60 22.48 -4.18
N LEU A 883 -36.72 21.90 -4.61
CA LEU A 883 -38.00 22.60 -4.71
C LEU A 883 -39.08 21.80 -4.01
N GLY A 884 -39.88 22.47 -3.16
CA GLY A 884 -41.10 21.91 -2.62
C GLY A 884 -41.41 22.37 -1.21
N ASN A 885 -42.08 21.50 -0.46
CA ASN A 885 -42.55 21.74 0.90
C ASN A 885 -42.79 20.42 1.65
N ARG A 886 -43.52 20.44 2.78
CA ARG A 886 -43.86 19.22 3.55
C ARG A 886 -44.63 18.13 2.81
N HIS A 887 -45.29 18.45 1.69
CA HIS A 887 -46.10 17.49 0.96
C HIS A 887 -45.30 16.74 -0.11
N LYS A 888 -44.42 17.44 -0.81
CA LYS A 888 -43.58 16.88 -1.86
C LYS A 888 -42.32 17.70 -2.04
N LEU A 889 -41.20 17.00 -2.22
CA LEU A 889 -39.90 17.59 -2.50
C LEU A 889 -39.32 16.95 -3.76
N ILE A 890 -38.68 17.78 -4.58
CA ILE A 890 -37.93 17.36 -5.76
C ILE A 890 -36.54 17.96 -5.67
N SER A 891 -35.52 17.18 -6.06
CA SER A 891 -34.17 17.69 -6.27
C SER A 891 -33.70 17.50 -7.71
N SER A 892 -32.73 18.31 -8.09
CA SER A 892 -32.12 18.24 -9.40
C SER A 892 -30.70 18.79 -9.36
N SER A 893 -29.85 18.34 -10.29
CA SER A 893 -28.55 18.94 -10.55
C SER A 893 -28.57 19.68 -11.89
N CYS A 894 -27.90 20.83 -11.95
CA CYS A 894 -27.78 21.68 -13.13
C CYS A 894 -26.31 21.81 -13.52
N ALA A 895 -26.00 21.63 -14.80
CA ALA A 895 -24.66 21.87 -15.36
C ALA A 895 -24.41 23.39 -15.52
N THR A 896 -24.16 24.07 -14.42
CA THR A 896 -23.96 25.52 -14.36
C THR A 896 -22.57 25.92 -14.84
N GLY A 897 -21.58 25.04 -14.67
CA GLY A 897 -20.18 25.35 -14.93
C GLY A 897 -19.62 26.32 -13.90
N PRO A 898 -18.29 26.52 -13.86
CA PRO A 898 -17.65 27.18 -12.72
C PRO A 898 -17.63 28.72 -12.84
N ALA A 899 -18.51 29.31 -13.66
CA ALA A 899 -18.54 30.74 -13.96
C ALA A 899 -18.73 31.57 -12.68
N PHE A 900 -19.67 31.18 -11.82
CA PHE A 900 -19.90 31.86 -10.53
C PHE A 900 -18.79 31.62 -9.51
N GLU A 901 -17.87 30.68 -9.75
CA GLU A 901 -16.64 30.54 -8.95
C GLU A 901 -15.51 31.47 -9.42
N GLY A 902 -15.75 32.24 -10.48
CA GLY A 902 -14.74 33.04 -11.17
C GLY A 902 -13.87 32.24 -12.14
N ALA A 903 -14.06 30.92 -12.25
CA ALA A 903 -13.37 30.13 -13.25
C ALA A 903 -14.07 30.28 -14.62
N GLN A 904 -13.28 30.29 -15.70
CA GLN A 904 -13.72 30.62 -17.07
C GLN A 904 -14.13 32.09 -17.31
N ILE A 905 -14.01 32.95 -16.29
CA ILE A 905 -14.11 34.40 -16.43
C ILE A 905 -12.70 34.98 -16.50
N ARG A 906 -12.40 35.86 -17.47
CA ARG A 906 -11.03 36.32 -17.79
C ARG A 906 -10.26 36.86 -16.59
N TYR A 907 -10.91 37.71 -15.81
CA TYR A 907 -10.39 38.25 -14.54
C TYR A 907 -11.17 37.72 -13.34
N GLY A 908 -11.89 36.61 -13.51
CA GLY A 908 -12.56 35.95 -12.41
C GLY A 908 -11.55 35.32 -11.46
N MET A 909 -11.85 35.41 -10.17
CA MET A 909 -11.09 34.79 -9.11
C MET A 909 -12.02 34.38 -7.98
N ARG A 910 -11.54 33.57 -7.04
CA ARG A 910 -12.34 33.23 -5.86
C ARG A 910 -12.49 34.44 -4.93
N ALA A 911 -13.47 34.36 -4.05
CA ALA A 911 -13.62 35.31 -2.96
C ALA A 911 -12.38 35.25 -2.04
N ALA A 912 -11.50 36.22 -2.18
CA ALA A 912 -10.24 36.35 -1.45
C ALA A 912 -9.83 37.82 -1.38
N PRO A 913 -8.94 38.21 -0.45
CA PRO A 913 -8.24 39.49 -0.44
C PRO A 913 -7.91 40.05 -1.82
N GLY A 914 -8.44 41.24 -2.14
CA GLY A 914 -8.25 41.89 -3.45
C GLY A 914 -9.30 41.56 -4.53
N ALA A 915 -10.26 40.66 -4.28
CA ALA A 915 -11.33 40.38 -5.23
C ALA A 915 -12.46 41.40 -5.15
N ILE A 916 -12.99 41.82 -6.31
CA ILE A 916 -14.15 42.71 -6.41
C ILE A 916 -15.42 41.91 -6.08
N GLU A 917 -16.14 42.34 -5.04
CA GLU A 917 -17.34 41.65 -4.53
C GLU A 917 -18.67 42.36 -4.79
N LYS A 918 -18.64 43.67 -5.07
CA LYS A 918 -19.82 44.50 -5.34
C LYS A 918 -19.48 45.59 -6.35
N ILE A 919 -20.37 45.85 -7.30
CA ILE A 919 -20.17 46.78 -8.41
C ILE A 919 -21.44 47.64 -8.57
N VAL A 920 -21.25 48.92 -8.85
CA VAL A 920 -22.33 49.84 -9.26
C VAL A 920 -21.84 50.60 -10.46
N ILE A 921 -22.65 50.64 -11.53
CA ILE A 921 -22.34 51.37 -12.75
C ILE A 921 -23.35 52.50 -12.92
N ASP A 922 -22.84 53.71 -13.06
CA ASP A 922 -23.69 54.87 -13.29
C ASP A 922 -24.32 54.81 -14.70
N PRO A 923 -25.65 54.89 -14.83
CA PRO A 923 -26.33 54.73 -16.11
C PRO A 923 -26.15 55.91 -17.07
N GLU A 924 -25.67 57.07 -16.63
CA GLU A 924 -25.42 58.23 -17.49
C GLU A 924 -23.95 58.31 -17.90
N THR A 925 -23.05 58.34 -16.93
CA THR A 925 -21.61 58.53 -17.12
C THR A 925 -20.87 57.25 -17.48
N LYS A 926 -21.45 56.08 -17.16
CA LYS A 926 -20.83 54.76 -17.27
C LYS A 926 -19.60 54.57 -16.36
N GLU A 927 -19.41 55.44 -15.38
CA GLU A 927 -18.35 55.26 -14.39
C GLU A 927 -18.67 54.12 -13.42
N VAL A 928 -17.62 53.45 -12.95
CA VAL A 928 -17.71 52.23 -12.15
C VAL A 928 -17.25 52.50 -10.74
N ARG A 929 -18.10 52.16 -9.76
CA ARG A 929 -17.73 52.06 -8.35
C ARG A 929 -17.75 50.59 -7.94
N PHE A 930 -16.75 50.16 -7.20
CA PHE A 930 -16.68 48.78 -6.72
C PHE A 930 -16.09 48.65 -5.32
N LYS A 931 -16.41 47.54 -4.65
CA LYS A 931 -15.83 47.15 -3.35
C LYS A 931 -14.93 45.94 -3.50
N VAL A 932 -13.89 45.90 -2.67
CA VAL A 932 -12.87 44.86 -2.68
C VAL A 932 -12.90 44.13 -1.33
N ILE A 933 -12.91 42.79 -1.36
CA ILE A 933 -12.84 41.96 -0.15
C ILE A 933 -11.59 42.32 0.62
N ASP A 934 -11.74 42.56 1.93
CA ASP A 934 -10.73 42.97 2.93
C ASP A 934 -10.46 44.49 3.04
N LYS A 935 -11.14 45.31 2.24
CA LYS A 935 -11.07 46.77 2.32
C LYS A 935 -12.39 47.39 2.74
N GLU A 936 -12.31 48.45 3.54
CA GLU A 936 -13.49 49.24 3.92
C GLU A 936 -13.73 50.39 2.93
N GLY A 937 -14.97 50.50 2.43
CA GLY A 937 -15.39 51.59 1.52
C GLY A 937 -15.47 51.19 0.05
N TRP A 938 -15.67 52.17 -0.84
CA TRP A 938 -15.64 52.01 -2.30
C TRP A 938 -14.26 52.39 -2.88
N ASN A 939 -13.91 51.90 -4.06
CA ASN A 939 -12.65 52.24 -4.75
C ASN A 939 -12.42 53.76 -4.85
N THR A 940 -13.47 54.55 -5.07
CA THR A 940 -13.42 56.03 -5.16
C THR A 940 -13.10 56.74 -3.84
N GLU A 941 -13.13 56.02 -2.72
CA GLU A 941 -12.89 56.54 -1.37
C GLU A 941 -11.54 56.09 -0.81
N MET A 942 -10.77 55.30 -1.58
CA MET A 942 -9.52 54.66 -1.15
C MET A 942 -8.30 55.33 -1.78
N ALA A 943 -7.23 55.51 -1.00
CA ALA A 943 -5.93 55.93 -1.51
C ALA A 943 -5.23 54.81 -2.30
N GLU A 944 -5.37 53.56 -1.87
CA GLU A 944 -4.86 52.36 -2.56
C GLU A 944 -5.95 51.30 -2.66
N VAL A 945 -6.43 51.04 -3.89
CA VAL A 945 -7.51 50.10 -4.17
C VAL A 945 -7.01 48.65 -4.26
N GLY A 946 -5.96 48.39 -5.03
CA GLY A 946 -5.28 47.08 -5.06
C GLY A 946 -6.14 45.90 -5.49
N ALA A 947 -7.09 46.11 -6.42
CA ALA A 947 -7.92 45.02 -6.94
C ALA A 947 -7.10 43.99 -7.74
N LYS A 948 -7.52 42.72 -7.71
CA LYS A 948 -6.84 41.60 -8.39
C LYS A 948 -7.71 40.88 -9.42
N GLY A 949 -9.03 40.94 -9.26
CA GLY A 949 -9.99 40.24 -10.09
C GLY A 949 -11.41 40.36 -9.53
N ILE A 950 -12.34 39.54 -10.02
CA ILE A 950 -13.78 39.60 -9.70
C ILE A 950 -14.21 38.28 -9.07
N CYS A 951 -14.86 38.31 -7.91
CA CYS A 951 -15.40 37.09 -7.30
C CYS A 951 -16.83 36.78 -7.74
N GLY A 952 -17.36 35.63 -7.32
CA GLY A 952 -18.71 35.17 -7.68
C GLY A 952 -19.82 36.19 -7.42
N SER A 953 -19.84 36.82 -6.24
CA SER A 953 -20.80 37.88 -5.94
C SER A 953 -20.63 39.08 -6.89
N GLY A 954 -19.39 39.46 -7.21
CA GLY A 954 -19.10 40.48 -8.21
C GLY A 954 -19.55 40.11 -9.62
N ILE A 955 -19.51 38.83 -10.00
CA ILE A 955 -19.99 38.33 -11.30
C ILE A 955 -21.53 38.36 -11.37
N ILE A 956 -22.20 37.95 -10.28
CA ILE A 956 -23.66 38.05 -10.15
C ILE A 956 -24.12 39.52 -10.18
N ASP A 957 -23.27 40.44 -9.72
CA ASP A 957 -23.59 41.87 -9.69
C ASP A 957 -23.27 42.59 -11.01
N VAL A 958 -22.15 42.27 -11.67
CA VAL A 958 -21.68 43.04 -12.83
C VAL A 958 -22.60 42.94 -14.05
N LEU A 959 -23.16 41.77 -14.35
CA LEU A 959 -24.03 41.60 -15.51
C LEU A 959 -25.34 42.40 -15.37
N PRO A 960 -26.08 42.31 -14.25
CA PRO A 960 -27.21 43.19 -13.98
C PRO A 960 -26.85 44.67 -14.07
N GLN A 961 -25.70 45.09 -13.54
CA GLN A 961 -25.27 46.49 -13.60
C GLN A 961 -24.98 46.95 -15.03
N LEU A 962 -24.30 46.11 -15.84
CA LEU A 962 -24.09 46.40 -17.27
C LEU A 962 -25.43 46.51 -18.01
N PHE A 963 -26.40 45.66 -17.66
CA PHE A 963 -27.73 45.68 -18.27
C PHE A 963 -28.54 46.92 -17.85
N LEU A 964 -28.57 47.26 -16.56
CA LEU A 964 -29.23 48.46 -16.03
C LEU A 964 -28.62 49.74 -16.59
N ALA A 965 -27.30 49.79 -16.73
CA ALA A 965 -26.60 50.90 -17.38
C ALA A 965 -26.77 50.92 -18.91
N GLY A 966 -27.51 49.97 -19.51
CA GLY A 966 -27.74 49.91 -20.95
C GLY A 966 -26.48 49.67 -21.78
N ILE A 967 -25.42 49.11 -21.18
CA ILE A 967 -24.16 48.74 -21.83
C ILE A 967 -24.33 47.44 -22.63
N ILE A 968 -25.07 46.49 -22.08
CA ILE A 968 -25.50 45.27 -22.78
C ILE A 968 -27.02 45.29 -23.00
N ASP A 969 -27.49 44.60 -24.04
CA ASP A 969 -28.91 44.37 -24.27
C ASP A 969 -29.44 43.14 -23.51
N ARG A 970 -30.75 42.85 -23.62
CA ARG A 970 -31.39 41.68 -22.98
C ARG A 970 -30.83 40.34 -23.43
N THR A 971 -30.16 40.29 -24.58
CA THR A 971 -29.49 39.08 -25.09
C THR A 971 -28.06 38.93 -24.55
N GLY A 972 -27.58 39.91 -23.78
CA GLY A 972 -26.22 39.97 -23.24
C GLY A 972 -25.18 40.47 -24.25
N ARG A 973 -25.59 41.07 -25.37
CA ARG A 973 -24.65 41.65 -26.35
C ARG A 973 -24.29 43.08 -25.97
N PHE A 974 -23.01 43.42 -26.05
CA PHE A 974 -22.55 44.80 -25.95
C PHE A 974 -23.15 45.66 -27.06
N LYS A 975 -23.66 46.85 -26.71
CA LYS A 975 -24.10 47.84 -27.71
C LYS A 975 -22.88 48.40 -28.46
N LYS A 976 -23.00 48.59 -29.78
CA LYS A 976 -21.86 49.00 -30.63
C LYS A 976 -21.45 50.47 -30.47
N ASP A 977 -22.39 51.33 -30.07
CA ASP A 977 -22.21 52.79 -30.08
C ASP A 977 -21.99 53.39 -28.67
N LEU A 978 -21.32 52.65 -27.79
CA LEU A 978 -21.08 53.08 -26.41
C LEU A 978 -20.03 54.19 -26.34
N LYS A 979 -20.43 55.38 -25.89
CA LYS A 979 -19.55 56.55 -25.71
C LYS A 979 -18.94 56.58 -24.31
N THR A 980 -17.98 55.70 -24.04
CA THR A 980 -17.23 55.68 -22.76
C THR A 980 -15.80 55.17 -22.99
N PRO A 981 -14.79 55.73 -22.31
CA PRO A 981 -13.42 55.23 -22.39
C PRO A 981 -13.26 53.80 -21.86
N ARG A 982 -14.23 53.32 -21.05
CA ARG A 982 -14.23 51.97 -20.47
C ARG A 982 -14.61 50.89 -21.47
N PHE A 983 -15.22 51.22 -22.62
CA PHE A 983 -15.59 50.25 -23.65
C PHE A 983 -14.55 50.22 -24.76
N ARG A 984 -14.07 49.02 -25.12
CA ARG A 984 -13.14 48.82 -26.24
C ARG A 984 -13.33 47.47 -26.90
N VAL A 985 -12.75 47.30 -28.09
CA VAL A 985 -12.70 46.02 -28.80
C VAL A 985 -11.26 45.54 -28.81
N ASN A 986 -11.00 44.39 -28.20
CA ASN A 986 -9.68 43.78 -28.06
C ASN A 986 -9.66 42.44 -28.79
N ASN A 987 -8.74 42.25 -29.74
CA ASN A 987 -8.67 41.04 -30.60
C ASN A 987 -10.02 40.65 -31.24
N GLY A 988 -10.84 41.63 -31.61
CA GLY A 988 -12.17 41.40 -32.21
C GLY A 988 -13.30 41.12 -31.20
N GLU A 989 -13.01 41.09 -29.90
CA GLU A 989 -14.00 40.88 -28.84
C GLU A 989 -14.29 42.17 -28.07
N PRO A 990 -15.57 42.57 -27.87
CA PRO A 990 -15.90 43.72 -27.05
C PRO A 990 -15.67 43.41 -25.55
N GLU A 991 -15.09 44.38 -24.85
CA GLU A 991 -14.82 44.32 -23.41
C GLU A 991 -15.08 45.66 -22.72
N PHE A 992 -15.41 45.60 -21.42
CA PHE A 992 -15.68 46.76 -20.57
C PHE A 992 -14.77 46.76 -19.35
N VAL A 993 -14.08 47.88 -19.10
CA VAL A 993 -13.10 48.05 -18.02
C VAL A 993 -13.80 48.39 -16.71
N LEU A 994 -13.66 47.50 -15.73
CA LEU A 994 -14.19 47.68 -14.37
C LEU A 994 -13.20 48.46 -13.50
N ALA A 995 -11.93 48.05 -13.51
CA ALA A 995 -10.86 48.70 -12.76
C ALA A 995 -9.65 48.95 -13.67
N TRP A 996 -9.10 50.15 -13.61
CA TRP A 996 -7.92 50.54 -14.39
C TRP A 996 -6.63 49.98 -13.79
N ALA A 997 -5.58 49.81 -14.58
CA ALA A 997 -4.30 49.26 -14.12
C ALA A 997 -3.67 49.96 -12.89
N ASN A 998 -3.95 51.25 -12.66
CA ASN A 998 -3.51 51.99 -11.47
C ASN A 998 -4.36 51.71 -10.20
N GLU A 999 -5.55 51.15 -10.36
CA GLU A 999 -6.42 50.70 -9.27
C GLU A 999 -6.16 49.22 -8.90
N THR A 1000 -5.32 48.52 -9.67
CA THR A 1000 -5.07 47.08 -9.50
C THR A 1000 -3.68 46.78 -8.95
N SER A 1001 -3.55 45.72 -8.16
CA SER A 1001 -2.23 45.26 -7.70
C SER A 1001 -1.53 44.37 -8.72
N ILE A 1002 -2.20 43.99 -9.80
CA ILE A 1002 -1.66 43.15 -10.88
C ILE A 1002 -1.06 43.98 -12.02
N GLY A 1003 -1.15 45.31 -11.96
CA GLY A 1003 -0.60 46.22 -12.97
C GLY A 1003 -1.28 46.12 -14.35
N ALA A 1004 -2.52 45.61 -14.39
CA ALA A 1004 -3.30 45.42 -15.61
C ALA A 1004 -4.77 45.82 -15.38
N ASP A 1005 -5.47 46.24 -16.43
CA ASP A 1005 -6.89 46.53 -16.38
C ASP A 1005 -7.68 45.24 -16.07
N ILE A 1006 -8.67 45.33 -15.18
CA ILE A 1006 -9.66 44.26 -14.95
C ILE A 1006 -10.88 44.56 -15.82
N VAL A 1007 -11.20 43.65 -16.73
CA VAL A 1007 -12.31 43.82 -17.70
C VAL A 1007 -13.31 42.66 -17.64
N ILE A 1008 -14.52 42.91 -18.13
CA ILE A 1008 -15.51 41.89 -18.49
C ILE A 1008 -15.69 41.90 -20.00
N CYS A 1009 -15.49 40.76 -20.65
CA CYS A 1009 -15.63 40.62 -22.11
C CYS A 1009 -16.88 39.83 -22.51
N GLN A 1010 -17.16 39.77 -23.82
CA GLN A 1010 -18.37 39.12 -24.34
C GLN A 1010 -18.46 37.63 -23.97
N SER A 1011 -17.33 36.90 -23.97
CA SER A 1011 -17.27 35.51 -23.53
C SER A 1011 -17.57 35.34 -22.04
N ASP A 1012 -17.11 36.25 -21.17
CA ASP A 1012 -17.46 36.26 -19.74
C ASP A 1012 -18.98 36.39 -19.53
N VAL A 1013 -19.62 37.30 -20.29
CA VAL A 1013 -21.08 37.47 -20.26
C VAL A 1013 -21.78 36.18 -20.71
N ARG A 1014 -21.29 35.52 -21.77
CA ARG A 1014 -21.88 34.27 -22.28
C ARG A 1014 -21.73 33.13 -21.28
N ALA A 1015 -20.57 32.98 -20.65
CA ALA A 1015 -20.34 31.97 -19.61
C ALA A 1015 -21.34 32.13 -18.44
N THR A 1016 -21.55 33.36 -18.00
CA THR A 1016 -22.51 33.67 -16.92
C THR A 1016 -23.97 33.41 -17.34
N GLN A 1017 -24.33 33.71 -18.60
CA GLN A 1017 -25.65 33.42 -19.15
C GLN A 1017 -25.95 31.91 -19.24
N LEU A 1018 -24.95 31.09 -19.59
CA LEU A 1018 -25.10 29.63 -19.60
C LEU A 1018 -25.37 29.11 -18.19
N ALA A 1019 -24.58 29.56 -17.21
CA ALA A 1019 -24.72 29.14 -15.82
C ALA A 1019 -26.11 29.50 -15.25
N LYS A 1020 -26.51 30.76 -15.40
CA LYS A 1020 -27.81 31.23 -14.89
C LYS A 1020 -28.99 30.60 -15.64
N GLY A 1021 -28.83 30.36 -16.94
CA GLY A 1021 -29.85 29.72 -17.78
C GLY A 1021 -30.15 28.29 -17.34
N ALA A 1022 -29.12 27.54 -16.92
CA ALA A 1022 -29.25 26.19 -16.41
C ALA A 1022 -30.07 26.16 -15.11
N MET A 1023 -29.72 27.02 -14.14
CA MET A 1023 -30.43 27.10 -12.85
C MET A 1023 -31.91 27.48 -13.03
N TYR A 1024 -32.17 28.54 -13.80
CA TYR A 1024 -33.55 28.99 -14.03
C TYR A 1024 -34.38 27.92 -14.75
N ALA A 1025 -33.80 27.28 -15.79
CA ALA A 1025 -34.50 26.23 -16.51
C ALA A 1025 -34.80 25.03 -15.62
N GLY A 1026 -33.85 24.60 -14.79
CA GLY A 1026 -34.05 23.55 -13.80
C GLY A 1026 -35.20 23.88 -12.85
N ALA A 1027 -35.16 25.06 -12.23
CA ALA A 1027 -36.22 25.52 -11.34
C ALA A 1027 -37.59 25.52 -12.03
N LYS A 1028 -37.68 26.04 -13.26
CA LYS A 1028 -38.94 26.11 -14.02
C LYS A 1028 -39.48 24.73 -14.39
N ILE A 1029 -38.61 23.78 -14.72
CA ILE A 1029 -38.99 22.39 -15.01
C ILE A 1029 -39.51 21.71 -13.74
N MET A 1030 -38.80 21.85 -12.62
CA MET A 1030 -39.24 21.31 -11.32
C MET A 1030 -40.59 21.90 -10.89
N MET A 1031 -40.81 23.21 -11.10
CA MET A 1031 -42.11 23.84 -10.84
C MET A 1031 -43.24 23.22 -11.66
N ARG A 1032 -43.00 22.98 -12.97
CA ARG A 1032 -43.97 22.30 -13.83
C ARG A 1032 -44.27 20.88 -13.34
N HIS A 1033 -43.24 20.14 -12.91
CA HIS A 1033 -43.39 18.78 -12.40
C HIS A 1033 -44.18 18.74 -11.08
N LEU A 1034 -43.96 19.71 -10.18
CA LEU A 1034 -44.76 19.88 -8.96
C LEU A 1034 -46.17 20.44 -9.20
N GLY A 1035 -46.45 20.99 -10.38
CA GLY A 1035 -47.72 21.65 -10.67
C GLY A 1035 -47.89 22.99 -9.97
N VAL A 1036 -46.80 23.72 -9.72
CA VAL A 1036 -46.81 25.03 -9.03
C VAL A 1036 -46.48 26.17 -9.99
N GLU A 1037 -47.17 27.30 -9.83
CA GLU A 1037 -46.97 28.48 -10.70
C GLU A 1037 -46.01 29.52 -10.13
N LYS A 1038 -45.84 29.54 -8.80
CA LYS A 1038 -45.02 30.51 -8.08
C LYS A 1038 -44.14 29.83 -7.03
N VAL A 1039 -43.03 30.49 -6.72
CA VAL A 1039 -42.16 30.16 -5.58
C VAL A 1039 -42.42 31.21 -4.50
N ASP A 1040 -42.70 30.78 -3.28
CA ASP A 1040 -43.01 31.69 -2.17
C ASP A 1040 -41.73 32.22 -1.51
N LYS A 1041 -40.66 31.42 -1.53
CA LYS A 1041 -39.38 31.73 -0.88
C LYS A 1041 -38.21 31.13 -1.65
N VAL A 1042 -37.14 31.91 -1.78
CA VAL A 1042 -35.89 31.47 -2.41
C VAL A 1042 -34.76 31.52 -1.39
N ILE A 1043 -34.02 30.43 -1.28
CA ILE A 1043 -32.85 30.30 -0.40
C ILE A 1043 -31.63 30.05 -1.27
N LEU A 1044 -30.69 30.99 -1.28
CA LEU A 1044 -29.43 30.91 -2.02
C LEU A 1044 -28.35 30.42 -1.07
N ALA A 1045 -27.96 29.15 -1.21
CA ALA A 1045 -26.86 28.53 -0.50
C ALA A 1045 -25.58 28.54 -1.34
N GLY A 1046 -24.46 28.30 -0.67
CA GLY A 1046 -23.16 28.10 -1.30
C GLY A 1046 -22.07 28.94 -0.65
N ALA A 1047 -20.83 28.48 -0.74
CA ALA A 1047 -19.69 29.11 -0.07
C ALA A 1047 -19.07 30.31 -0.82
N PHE A 1048 -19.88 31.02 -1.61
CA PHE A 1048 -19.44 32.06 -2.55
C PHE A 1048 -19.43 33.45 -1.92
N GLY A 1049 -18.33 33.77 -1.23
CA GLY A 1049 -18.06 35.15 -0.78
C GLY A 1049 -19.03 35.69 0.28
N SER A 1050 -18.77 36.93 0.68
CA SER A 1050 -19.30 37.57 1.89
C SER A 1050 -20.83 37.79 1.88
N TYR A 1051 -21.45 37.88 0.69
CA TYR A 1051 -22.85 38.26 0.50
C TYR A 1051 -23.30 38.16 -0.98
N ILE A 1052 -24.44 37.52 -1.28
CA ILE A 1052 -25.08 37.57 -2.61
C ILE A 1052 -26.17 38.66 -2.61
N ASP A 1053 -26.09 39.62 -3.53
CA ASP A 1053 -27.11 40.66 -3.67
C ASP A 1053 -28.39 40.08 -4.31
N LYS A 1054 -29.47 40.01 -3.52
CA LYS A 1054 -30.75 39.43 -3.93
C LYS A 1054 -31.41 40.17 -5.10
N VAL A 1055 -31.18 41.48 -5.22
CA VAL A 1055 -31.75 42.28 -6.32
C VAL A 1055 -31.00 41.96 -7.61
N SER A 1056 -29.68 41.90 -7.55
CA SER A 1056 -28.85 41.51 -8.70
C SER A 1056 -29.12 40.07 -9.13
N ALA A 1057 -29.28 39.12 -8.20
CA ALA A 1057 -29.63 37.74 -8.53
C ALA A 1057 -31.00 37.62 -9.23
N ALA A 1058 -32.00 38.39 -8.77
CA ALA A 1058 -33.32 38.46 -9.41
C ALA A 1058 -33.26 39.13 -10.80
N LEU A 1059 -32.51 40.24 -10.95
CA LEU A 1059 -32.31 40.93 -12.23
C LEU A 1059 -31.53 40.10 -13.25
N LEU A 1060 -30.56 39.31 -12.80
CA LEU A 1060 -29.86 38.35 -13.64
C LEU A 1060 -30.83 37.27 -14.14
N GLY A 1061 -31.91 37.02 -13.40
CA GLY A 1061 -32.86 35.93 -13.65
C GLY A 1061 -32.23 34.58 -13.33
N LEU A 1062 -31.59 34.48 -12.16
CA LEU A 1062 -31.02 33.24 -11.65
C LEU A 1062 -32.10 32.22 -11.27
N PHE A 1063 -33.27 32.71 -10.84
CA PHE A 1063 -34.43 31.94 -10.42
C PHE A 1063 -35.75 32.61 -10.87
N PRO A 1064 -36.87 31.87 -10.93
CA PRO A 1064 -38.20 32.42 -11.18
C PRO A 1064 -38.58 33.54 -10.22
N ASP A 1065 -39.43 34.47 -10.66
CA ASP A 1065 -39.80 35.65 -9.88
C ASP A 1065 -40.33 35.30 -8.47
N CYS A 1066 -39.80 35.99 -7.47
CA CYS A 1066 -40.10 35.83 -6.04
C CYS A 1066 -40.04 37.21 -5.37
N GLU A 1067 -40.84 37.42 -4.33
CA GLU A 1067 -40.83 38.65 -3.56
C GLU A 1067 -39.45 38.86 -2.91
N LEU A 1068 -38.85 40.05 -3.11
CA LEU A 1068 -37.49 40.35 -2.64
C LEU A 1068 -37.32 40.20 -1.11
N ALA A 1069 -38.39 40.32 -0.33
CA ALA A 1069 -38.36 40.10 1.12
C ALA A 1069 -38.15 38.62 1.49
N ASN A 1070 -38.54 37.70 0.61
CA ASN A 1070 -38.50 36.25 0.82
C ASN A 1070 -37.31 35.57 0.12
N ILE A 1071 -36.32 36.37 -0.31
CA ILE A 1071 -35.06 35.88 -0.87
C ILE A 1071 -33.99 36.01 0.19
N TYR A 1072 -33.44 34.87 0.59
CA TYR A 1072 -32.43 34.75 1.64
C TYR A 1072 -31.15 34.20 1.05
N SER A 1073 -30.01 34.72 1.49
CA SER A 1073 -28.72 34.10 1.25
C SER A 1073 -28.28 33.43 2.54
N VAL A 1074 -28.01 32.13 2.44
CA VAL A 1074 -27.40 31.32 3.49
C VAL A 1074 -25.98 30.98 3.05
N GLY A 1075 -25.07 30.83 4.02
CA GLY A 1075 -23.67 30.54 3.72
C GLY A 1075 -23.46 29.09 3.28
N ASN A 1076 -22.50 28.41 3.93
CA ASN A 1076 -22.24 27.00 3.66
C ASN A 1076 -23.29 26.08 4.33
N ALA A 1077 -24.49 26.00 3.75
CA ALA A 1077 -25.58 25.19 4.28
C ALA A 1077 -25.25 23.69 4.35
N ALA A 1078 -24.48 23.16 3.39
CA ALA A 1078 -23.98 21.77 3.45
C ALA A 1078 -23.10 21.53 4.69
N GLY A 1079 -22.19 22.47 4.97
CA GLY A 1079 -21.37 22.45 6.19
C GLY A 1079 -22.19 22.55 7.48
N ASP A 1080 -23.22 23.39 7.49
CA ASP A 1080 -24.16 23.49 8.62
C ASP A 1080 -24.96 22.19 8.82
N GLY A 1081 -25.41 21.54 7.73
CA GLY A 1081 -26.04 20.22 7.77
C GLY A 1081 -25.12 19.15 8.36
N SER A 1082 -23.84 19.14 7.94
CA SER A 1082 -22.82 18.24 8.50
C SER A 1082 -22.64 18.43 10.01
N ARG A 1083 -22.65 19.68 10.49
CA ARG A 1083 -22.60 20.01 11.94
C ARG A 1083 -23.85 19.58 12.68
N ILE A 1084 -25.03 19.79 12.10
CA ILE A 1084 -26.30 19.35 12.67
C ILE A 1084 -26.31 17.82 12.83
N ALA A 1085 -25.86 17.08 11.81
CA ALA A 1085 -25.74 15.62 11.87
C ALA A 1085 -24.67 15.14 12.88
N LEU A 1086 -23.60 15.91 13.09
CA LEU A 1086 -22.57 15.58 14.09
C LEU A 1086 -23.14 15.66 15.50
N LEU A 1087 -23.86 16.75 15.78
CA LEU A 1087 -24.37 17.08 17.10
C LEU A 1087 -25.70 16.42 17.43
N ASN A 1088 -26.40 15.84 16.45
CA ASN A 1088 -27.69 15.21 16.65
C ASN A 1088 -27.87 13.94 15.78
N VAL A 1089 -27.90 12.76 16.42
CA VAL A 1089 -28.11 11.48 15.74
C VAL A 1089 -29.52 11.30 15.15
N ASP A 1090 -30.53 12.01 15.66
CA ASP A 1090 -31.87 11.97 15.05
C ASP A 1090 -31.84 12.66 13.68
N LYS A 1091 -30.98 13.68 13.51
CA LYS A 1091 -30.76 14.34 12.22
C LYS A 1091 -30.02 13.46 11.21
N ARG A 1092 -29.19 12.50 11.65
CA ARG A 1092 -28.63 11.46 10.77
C ARG A 1092 -29.72 10.57 10.19
N LYS A 1093 -30.68 10.15 11.03
CA LYS A 1093 -31.85 9.36 10.60
C LYS A 1093 -32.79 10.16 9.70
N GLU A 1094 -32.96 11.45 10.01
CA GLU A 1094 -33.76 12.37 9.21
C GLU A 1094 -33.17 12.54 7.81
N ALA A 1095 -31.84 12.72 7.70
CA ALA A 1095 -31.12 12.74 6.44
C ALA A 1095 -31.35 11.45 5.63
N GLU A 1096 -31.19 10.28 6.26
CA GLU A 1096 -31.44 8.96 5.66
C GLU A 1096 -32.86 8.83 5.10
N MET A 1097 -33.85 9.26 5.87
CA MET A 1097 -35.25 9.19 5.48
C MET A 1097 -35.56 10.12 4.31
N PHE A 1098 -35.19 11.39 4.41
CA PHE A 1098 -35.58 12.38 3.41
C PHE A 1098 -34.78 12.28 2.10
N ALA A 1099 -33.52 11.85 2.14
CA ALA A 1099 -32.75 11.56 0.92
C ALA A 1099 -33.44 10.52 0.01
N ARG A 1100 -34.33 9.68 0.57
CA ARG A 1100 -35.13 8.70 -0.18
C ARG A 1100 -36.55 9.15 -0.52
N GLN A 1101 -37.06 10.19 0.15
CA GLN A 1101 -38.38 10.77 -0.11
C GLN A 1101 -38.35 11.91 -1.11
N VAL A 1102 -37.19 12.53 -1.32
CA VAL A 1102 -37.00 13.55 -2.36
C VAL A 1102 -36.96 12.86 -3.73
N ASP A 1103 -37.84 13.29 -4.63
CA ASP A 1103 -37.85 12.81 -6.01
C ASP A 1103 -36.69 13.46 -6.78
N TYR A 1104 -35.74 12.67 -7.28
CA TYR A 1104 -34.71 13.20 -8.17
C TYR A 1104 -35.24 13.34 -9.60
N LEU A 1105 -35.08 14.53 -10.18
CA LEU A 1105 -35.48 14.84 -11.55
C LEU A 1105 -34.25 15.01 -12.46
N GLU A 1106 -34.12 14.15 -13.46
CA GLU A 1106 -33.09 14.27 -14.49
C GLU A 1106 -33.55 15.24 -15.59
N LEU A 1107 -33.08 16.49 -15.52
CA LEU A 1107 -33.52 17.58 -16.42
C LEU A 1107 -33.28 17.28 -17.89
N THR A 1108 -32.25 16.50 -18.22
CA THR A 1108 -31.92 16.21 -19.62
C THR A 1108 -32.95 15.31 -20.31
N LEU A 1109 -33.76 14.58 -19.54
CA LEU A 1109 -34.85 13.75 -20.06
C LEU A 1109 -36.17 14.52 -20.20
N GLU A 1110 -36.26 15.72 -19.62
CA GLU A 1110 -37.50 16.49 -19.57
C GLU A 1110 -37.82 17.17 -20.92
N PRO A 1111 -39.01 16.91 -21.50
CA PRO A 1111 -39.41 17.53 -22.76
C PRO A 1111 -39.37 19.06 -22.71
N GLY A 1112 -38.63 19.64 -23.66
CA GLY A 1112 -38.52 21.09 -23.82
C GLY A 1112 -37.42 21.74 -22.97
N PHE A 1113 -36.52 20.98 -22.33
CA PHE A 1113 -35.36 21.51 -21.63
C PHE A 1113 -34.58 22.53 -22.47
N GLU A 1114 -34.20 22.18 -23.70
CA GLU A 1114 -33.42 23.07 -24.59
C GLU A 1114 -34.11 24.41 -24.85
N LYS A 1115 -35.43 24.39 -25.02
CA LYS A 1115 -36.24 25.58 -25.25
C LYS A 1115 -36.28 26.45 -24.00
N THR A 1116 -36.57 25.85 -22.84
CA THR A 1116 -36.61 26.56 -21.55
C THR A 1116 -35.23 27.15 -21.23
N PHE A 1117 -34.16 26.40 -21.44
CA PHE A 1117 -32.78 26.86 -21.27
C PHE A 1117 -32.44 28.05 -22.19
N SER A 1118 -32.80 27.96 -23.47
CA SER A 1118 -32.56 29.05 -24.44
C SER A 1118 -33.30 30.34 -24.06
N GLU A 1119 -34.57 30.23 -23.67
CA GLU A 1119 -35.38 31.35 -23.19
C GLU A 1119 -34.81 31.95 -21.89
N ALA A 1120 -34.21 31.10 -21.04
CA ALA A 1120 -33.59 31.48 -19.78
C ALA A 1120 -32.22 32.18 -19.91
N MET A 1121 -31.56 32.15 -21.07
CA MET A 1121 -30.28 32.88 -21.24
C MET A 1121 -30.44 34.42 -21.31
N TRP A 1122 -31.64 34.92 -21.60
CA TRP A 1122 -31.93 36.36 -21.66
C TRP A 1122 -31.96 37.00 -20.28
N ILE A 1123 -31.74 38.30 -20.15
CA ILE A 1123 -31.73 39.01 -18.85
C ILE A 1123 -33.03 39.84 -18.69
N PRO A 1124 -33.83 39.65 -17.62
CA PRO A 1124 -33.78 38.51 -16.67
C PRO A 1124 -34.28 37.19 -17.30
N HIS A 1125 -35.17 37.26 -18.30
CA HIS A 1125 -35.66 36.11 -19.08
C HIS A 1125 -36.27 36.57 -20.40
N MET A 1126 -36.50 35.69 -21.37
CA MET A 1126 -37.09 36.04 -22.67
C MET A 1126 -38.59 36.32 -22.58
N LYS A 1127 -39.34 35.48 -21.84
CA LYS A 1127 -40.82 35.48 -21.81
C LYS A 1127 -41.43 35.72 -20.43
N ASP A 1128 -40.98 34.97 -19.42
CA ASP A 1128 -41.43 35.11 -18.04
C ASP A 1128 -41.35 36.56 -17.52
N LYS A 1129 -42.36 36.93 -16.73
CA LYS A 1129 -42.51 38.25 -16.14
C LYS A 1129 -41.86 38.28 -14.77
N PHE A 1130 -41.34 39.45 -14.39
CA PHE A 1130 -40.70 39.68 -13.10
C PHE A 1130 -41.34 40.89 -12.40
N PRO A 1131 -42.61 40.80 -11.97
CA PRO A 1131 -43.34 41.92 -11.40
C PRO A 1131 -42.64 42.57 -10.19
N HIS A 1132 -41.95 41.79 -9.35
CA HIS A 1132 -41.30 42.32 -8.14
C HIS A 1132 -40.09 43.22 -8.43
N ILE A 1133 -39.51 43.14 -9.62
CA ILE A 1133 -38.38 43.98 -10.08
C ILE A 1133 -38.72 44.82 -11.32
N GLN A 1134 -39.99 44.84 -11.74
CA GLN A 1134 -40.42 45.56 -12.95
C GLN A 1134 -40.05 47.05 -12.91
N HIS A 1135 -40.16 47.68 -11.74
CA HIS A 1135 -39.77 49.08 -11.52
C HIS A 1135 -38.28 49.36 -11.83
N LEU A 1136 -37.40 48.37 -11.69
CA LEU A 1136 -35.97 48.49 -12.05
C LEU A 1136 -35.77 48.31 -13.56
N LEU A 1137 -36.52 47.39 -14.17
CA LEU A 1137 -36.47 47.13 -15.62
C LEU A 1137 -37.00 48.33 -16.42
N ASP A 1138 -38.00 49.03 -15.90
CA ASP A 1138 -38.59 50.22 -16.52
C ASP A 1138 -37.65 51.44 -16.45
N ALA A 1139 -36.71 51.44 -15.49
CA ALA A 1139 -35.71 52.50 -15.30
C ALA A 1139 -34.51 52.38 -16.25
N ILE A 1140 -34.40 51.31 -17.03
CA ILE A 1140 -33.30 51.10 -17.96
C ILE A 1140 -33.38 52.17 -19.06
N PRO A 1141 -32.27 52.88 -19.37
CA PRO A 1141 -32.26 53.87 -20.44
C PRO A 1141 -32.74 53.27 -21.75
N LYS A 1142 -33.89 53.75 -22.25
CA LYS A 1142 -34.40 53.39 -23.58
C LYS A 1142 -33.43 53.97 -24.60
N SER A 1143 -32.78 53.09 -25.36
CA SER A 1143 -31.97 53.48 -26.52
C SER A 1143 -32.83 54.09 -27.61
#